data_AF-A0A7J7GKM5-F1
#
_entry.id   AF-A0A7J7GKM5-F1
#
_cell.length_a   1.000
_cell.length_b   1.000
_cell.length_c   1.000
_cell.angle_alpha   90.00
_cell.angle_beta   90.00
_cell.angle_gamma   90.00
#
_symmetry.space_group_name_H-M   'P 1'
#
loop_
_entity.id
_entity.type
_entity.pdbx_description
1 polymer ?
#
loop_
_entity_poly.entity_id
_entity_poly.type
_entity_poly.pdbx_seq_one_letter_code
_entity_poly.pdbx_strand_id
1 'polypeptide(L)'
;MALGDLMASRFSQSSAAVSNHLDECSNAEDVDLVGQRRDRDPDAASSSYGNGATTSTATSMAYLPQTIVFCDFRHEDFEDCVPSGPSDSGLVSKWRPKDRMKTGCVALVLCLNISVDPPDVIKISPCARMECWIDPFSMAPQKALETIGKTLSLQYERWQPRARYKIQLDPTVEEVKKLCTTCRKYAKSERVLFHYNGHGVPKPTANGEIWLFNKSYTQYIPLPISDLDSWLKTPSIYVFDCSAAGMIVNSFIEECGTSGSSGSSTRDCILLAACEAHETIPQSAEFPADVFTFCTRSLLRESLDYSLIDRIPGRQNDRKTLLGELNWIFTAVTDTIAWNVLPHDLFQRLFRQDLLVASLFRNFLLAERIMRSANCSPISYPILPPTHQHHMWDAWDMAAEICLSQLPTLVEDPNSDFQSSPFFTEQLTAFEVWLDHGSQHKKPPEQLPIVLQVLLSQCHRFRALVLLGRFLDMGPWAVDLALSVGIFPYVLKLLQTITPELQQILVFIWTKILALDKSCQVDLVKDGGHTYFIRFLDSVEAYPEQRAMAAFVLAVIVDGHRRGQEACIEANLVHVCLKHLQSSTPNDGQTEPLFLQWLCLCLGKLWEDYTEAQIIGLQADAPAIYAPLLSEPQPEVRASAVFALGTLVDVGFDSSRDDVGGDEGVDDDEKVKAEICIVKSLLSVVSDGSPLVRAEVAVALARFAFGHNKHLKSIAAAYWKPQSNSMLSSLPSLAIKGTGSGYTTPTQYMGPLLRVGGENQSAGQRWEGLHQ
;
A
#
# COMPACT_ATOMS: atom_id res chain seq x y z
N MET A 1 -17.39 -23.12 -15.30
CA MET A 1 -15.95 -22.99 -15.65
C MET A 1 -15.27 -22.40 -14.44
N ALA A 2 -14.16 -22.99 -13.99
CA ALA A 2 -13.58 -22.65 -12.70
C ALA A 2 -12.74 -21.38 -12.80
N LEU A 3 -12.62 -20.64 -11.70
CA LEU A 3 -11.85 -19.39 -11.65
C LEU A 3 -10.35 -19.59 -12.01
N GLY A 4 -9.84 -20.81 -11.81
CA GLY A 4 -8.49 -21.21 -12.23
C GLY A 4 -8.26 -21.10 -13.74
N ASP A 5 -9.26 -21.43 -14.58
CA ASP A 5 -9.10 -21.40 -16.04
C ASP A 5 -8.90 -19.95 -16.57
N LEU A 6 -9.55 -18.97 -15.94
CA LEU A 6 -9.46 -17.55 -16.32
C LEU A 6 -8.22 -16.84 -15.78
N MET A 7 -7.61 -17.37 -14.72
CA MET A 7 -6.31 -16.92 -14.21
C MET A 7 -5.18 -17.56 -15.05
N ALA A 8 -5.15 -18.90 -15.17
CA ALA A 8 -4.12 -19.64 -15.89
C ALA A 8 -4.04 -19.29 -17.39
N SER A 9 -5.19 -19.08 -18.06
CA SER A 9 -5.20 -18.66 -19.46
C SER A 9 -4.65 -17.25 -19.70
N ARG A 10 -4.72 -16.36 -18.70
CA ARG A 10 -4.06 -15.06 -18.76
C ARG A 10 -2.58 -15.15 -18.40
N PHE A 11 -2.16 -16.01 -17.45
CA PHE A 11 -0.73 -16.18 -17.15
C PHE A 11 0.06 -16.81 -18.31
N SER A 12 -0.54 -17.71 -19.10
CA SER A 12 0.05 -18.21 -20.36
C SER A 12 0.21 -17.14 -21.46
N GLN A 13 -0.30 -15.92 -21.27
CA GLN A 13 -0.16 -14.78 -22.19
C GLN A 13 0.38 -13.50 -21.50
N SER A 14 0.68 -13.56 -20.19
CA SER A 14 1.04 -12.40 -19.36
C SER A 14 2.41 -12.55 -18.70
N SER A 15 3.33 -13.21 -19.39
CA SER A 15 4.76 -12.98 -19.23
C SER A 15 5.11 -11.57 -19.73
N ALA A 16 5.06 -10.59 -18.82
CA ALA A 16 5.60 -9.23 -18.94
C ALA A 16 5.53 -8.56 -20.34
N ALA A 17 4.33 -8.22 -20.80
CA ALA A 17 4.16 -7.36 -21.98
C ALA A 17 4.49 -5.88 -21.65
N VAL A 18 5.77 -5.54 -21.52
CA VAL A 18 6.23 -4.14 -21.59
C VAL A 18 6.16 -3.71 -23.06
N SER A 19 5.29 -2.76 -23.39
CA SER A 19 5.08 -2.34 -24.77
C SER A 19 6.22 -1.45 -25.28
N ASN A 20 7.16 -2.02 -26.02
CA ASN A 20 8.14 -1.26 -26.80
C ASN A 20 7.49 -0.67 -28.06
N HIS A 21 6.75 0.42 -27.90
CA HIS A 21 6.47 1.36 -28.98
C HIS A 21 7.61 2.38 -29.08
N LEU A 22 8.66 1.98 -29.81
CA LEU A 22 9.66 2.91 -30.35
C LEU A 22 9.27 3.22 -31.80
N ASP A 23 8.54 4.32 -32.00
CA ASP A 23 8.29 4.87 -33.32
C ASP A 23 9.58 5.52 -33.86
N GLU A 24 10.36 4.79 -34.67
CA GLU A 24 11.37 5.40 -35.54
C GLU A 24 10.68 6.16 -36.69
N CYS A 25 10.26 7.39 -36.39
CA CYS A 25 9.84 8.37 -37.38
C CYS A 25 11.02 8.80 -38.28
N SER A 26 11.28 8.02 -39.33
CA SER A 26 12.10 8.44 -40.47
C SER A 26 11.20 9.03 -41.56
N ASN A 27 11.06 10.36 -41.55
CA ASN A 27 10.32 11.09 -42.58
C ASN A 27 11.02 10.98 -43.94
N ALA A 28 10.37 10.32 -44.90
CA ALA A 28 10.61 10.50 -46.32
C ALA A 28 9.25 10.48 -47.03
N GLU A 29 8.71 11.67 -47.30
CA GLU A 29 7.55 11.84 -48.16
C GLU A 29 7.94 11.45 -49.59
N ASP A 30 7.18 10.55 -50.23
CA ASP A 30 7.08 10.56 -51.69
C ASP A 30 5.69 10.10 -52.16
N VAL A 31 5.29 10.61 -53.33
CA VAL A 31 3.88 10.81 -53.70
C VAL A 31 3.34 9.71 -54.63
N ASP A 32 2.06 9.37 -54.45
CA ASP A 32 1.13 8.64 -55.33
C ASP A 32 1.64 7.53 -56.27
N LEU A 33 0.93 6.39 -56.29
CA LEU A 33 0.28 5.93 -57.55
C LEU A 33 -0.77 4.80 -57.35
N VAL A 34 -1.82 4.89 -58.16
CA VAL A 34 -3.02 4.04 -58.21
C VAL A 34 -2.74 2.63 -58.79
N GLY A 35 -3.34 1.55 -58.25
CA GLY A 35 -3.20 0.22 -58.87
C GLY A 35 -3.95 -1.00 -58.31
N GLN A 36 -5.29 -1.05 -58.41
CA GLN A 36 -6.16 -2.25 -58.54
C GLN A 36 -5.65 -3.66 -58.08
N ARG A 37 -6.36 -4.33 -57.14
CA ARG A 37 -7.22 -5.54 -57.40
C ARG A 37 -7.77 -6.27 -56.15
N ARG A 38 -9.11 -6.21 -56.03
CA ARG A 38 -10.09 -7.28 -55.68
C ARG A 38 -9.80 -8.33 -54.58
N ASP A 39 -10.61 -8.23 -53.54
CA ASP A 39 -11.34 -9.28 -52.81
C ASP A 39 -11.22 -10.74 -53.29
N ARG A 40 -10.95 -11.66 -52.35
CA ARG A 40 -11.96 -12.56 -51.75
C ARG A 40 -11.35 -13.56 -50.75
N ASP A 41 -11.96 -13.64 -49.57
CA ASP A 41 -11.82 -14.77 -48.64
C ASP A 41 -12.39 -16.08 -49.21
N PRO A 42 -12.06 -17.22 -48.58
CA PRO A 42 -13.12 -18.18 -48.28
C PRO A 42 -13.06 -18.80 -46.87
N ASP A 43 -14.22 -18.84 -46.22
CA ASP A 43 -14.52 -19.68 -45.05
C ASP A 43 -14.48 -21.19 -45.35
N ALA A 44 -14.44 -21.99 -44.28
CA ALA A 44 -14.33 -23.44 -44.30
C ALA A 44 -15.66 -24.20 -44.53
N ALA A 45 -15.61 -25.39 -45.15
CA ALA A 45 -16.41 -26.58 -44.75
C ALA A 45 -16.04 -27.90 -45.48
N SER A 46 -15.72 -28.93 -44.68
CA SER A 46 -16.07 -30.38 -44.79
C SER A 46 -15.99 -31.20 -46.12
N SER A 47 -15.16 -32.26 -46.07
CA SER A 47 -15.42 -33.67 -46.50
C SER A 47 -15.84 -33.98 -47.97
N SER A 48 -15.22 -34.90 -48.72
CA SER A 48 -14.98 -36.32 -48.38
C SER A 48 -14.29 -37.10 -49.53
N TYR A 49 -13.76 -38.30 -49.22
CA TYR A 49 -13.34 -39.41 -50.10
C TYR A 49 -12.26 -39.23 -51.19
N GLY A 50 -11.28 -40.16 -51.20
CA GLY A 50 -10.80 -40.76 -52.47
C GLY A 50 -9.29 -40.72 -52.79
N ASN A 51 -8.49 -41.51 -52.05
CA ASN A 51 -7.19 -42.12 -52.46
C ASN A 51 -6.22 -41.39 -53.43
N GLY A 52 -4.96 -41.24 -52.98
CA GLY A 52 -3.85 -41.76 -53.79
C GLY A 52 -2.75 -40.80 -54.29
N ALA A 53 -2.17 -39.96 -53.43
CA ALA A 53 -0.89 -39.28 -53.75
C ALA A 53 -0.06 -38.91 -52.49
N THR A 54 0.33 -39.90 -51.68
CA THR A 54 1.34 -39.69 -50.64
C THR A 54 2.74 -39.57 -51.25
N THR A 55 3.30 -38.35 -51.33
CA THR A 55 4.73 -37.99 -51.12
C THR A 55 5.08 -36.64 -51.78
N SER A 56 5.11 -35.54 -51.01
CA SER A 56 5.90 -34.32 -51.35
C SER A 56 5.81 -33.19 -50.31
N THR A 57 4.75 -33.11 -49.51
CA THR A 57 4.53 -31.98 -48.57
C THR A 57 5.12 -32.13 -47.17
N ALA A 58 5.70 -33.29 -46.82
CA ALA A 58 6.17 -33.57 -45.45
C ALA A 58 7.59 -33.04 -45.14
N THR A 59 8.35 -32.58 -46.14
CA THR A 59 9.81 -32.33 -46.00
C THR A 59 10.18 -30.88 -45.65
N SER A 60 9.26 -29.92 -45.69
CA SER A 60 9.59 -28.49 -45.44
C SER A 60 9.75 -28.16 -43.96
N MET A 61 8.99 -28.80 -43.06
CA MET A 61 9.04 -28.57 -41.60
C MET A 61 10.41 -28.91 -41.00
N ALA A 62 11.20 -29.78 -41.65
CA ALA A 62 12.56 -30.11 -41.21
C ALA A 62 13.57 -28.96 -41.40
N TYR A 63 13.27 -27.99 -42.28
CA TYR A 63 14.13 -26.82 -42.54
C TYR A 63 13.69 -25.56 -41.77
N LEU A 64 12.59 -25.65 -41.00
CA LEU A 64 12.01 -24.56 -40.20
C LEU A 64 11.82 -25.02 -38.74
N PRO A 65 12.92 -25.25 -37.99
CA PRO A 65 12.84 -25.61 -36.58
C PRO A 65 12.14 -24.49 -35.79
N GLN A 66 11.03 -24.81 -35.14
CA GLN A 66 10.27 -23.89 -34.29
C GLN A 66 10.90 -23.72 -32.89
N THR A 67 11.98 -24.44 -32.59
CA THR A 67 12.68 -24.37 -31.31
C THR A 67 13.51 -23.09 -31.22
N ILE A 68 12.95 -22.08 -30.56
CA ILE A 68 13.67 -20.88 -30.13
C ILE A 68 14.53 -21.23 -28.91
N VAL A 69 15.75 -20.69 -28.85
CA VAL A 69 16.71 -20.93 -27.75
C VAL A 69 17.38 -19.59 -27.41
N PHE A 70 17.70 -19.37 -26.13
CA PHE A 70 18.31 -18.13 -25.62
C PHE A 70 17.42 -16.87 -25.75
N CYS A 71 16.09 -17.02 -25.66
CA CYS A 71 15.12 -15.92 -25.70
C CYS A 71 14.16 -15.88 -24.48
N ASP A 72 14.53 -16.56 -23.39
CA ASP A 72 13.87 -16.42 -22.09
C ASP A 72 14.41 -15.18 -21.34
N PHE A 73 13.64 -14.62 -20.39
CA PHE A 73 14.01 -13.42 -19.61
C PHE A 73 15.43 -13.44 -18.99
N ARG A 74 15.96 -14.61 -18.61
CA ARG A 74 17.33 -14.74 -18.06
C ARG A 74 18.47 -14.44 -19.06
N HIS A 75 18.15 -14.24 -20.34
CA HIS A 75 19.10 -13.86 -21.39
C HIS A 75 18.86 -12.46 -21.96
N GLU A 76 17.84 -11.75 -21.47
CA GLU A 76 17.74 -10.31 -21.70
C GLU A 76 18.90 -9.63 -20.97
N ASP A 77 19.42 -8.53 -21.52
CA ASP A 77 20.46 -7.76 -20.85
C ASP A 77 19.92 -7.31 -19.49
N PHE A 78 20.72 -7.49 -18.43
CA PHE A 78 20.48 -6.86 -17.13
C PHE A 78 20.69 -5.35 -17.29
N GLU A 79 19.75 -4.64 -17.94
CA GLU A 79 19.45 -3.27 -17.54
C GLU A 79 19.19 -3.33 -16.04
N ASP A 80 19.97 -2.55 -15.28
CA ASP A 80 20.18 -2.75 -13.85
C ASP A 80 18.90 -3.22 -13.16
N CYS A 81 18.98 -4.36 -12.46
CA CYS A 81 18.06 -4.63 -11.36
C CYS A 81 18.35 -3.59 -10.27
N VAL A 82 17.94 -2.34 -10.53
CA VAL A 82 17.87 -1.25 -9.56
C VAL A 82 17.15 -1.86 -8.37
N PRO A 83 17.78 -1.92 -7.19
CA PRO A 83 17.13 -2.47 -6.02
C PRO A 83 15.80 -1.73 -5.80
N SER A 84 14.71 -2.44 -6.06
CA SER A 84 13.35 -2.00 -5.78
C SER A 84 12.97 -2.27 -4.32
N GLY A 85 13.82 -3.00 -3.59
CA GLY A 85 14.03 -2.78 -2.15
C GLY A 85 14.91 -1.55 -1.93
N PRO A 86 14.68 -0.75 -0.87
CA PRO A 86 15.37 0.53 -0.71
C PRO A 86 16.89 0.35 -0.67
N SER A 87 17.59 1.02 -1.59
CA SER A 87 18.96 1.44 -1.39
C SER A 87 19.08 2.15 -0.02
N ASP A 88 20.25 2.10 0.64
CA ASP A 88 20.49 2.87 1.86
C ASP A 88 20.26 4.39 1.69
N SER A 89 20.20 4.89 0.44
CA SER A 89 19.49 6.11 0.08
C SER A 89 17.96 5.90 0.01
N GLY A 90 17.31 5.90 1.17
CA GLY A 90 15.90 5.50 1.32
C GLY A 90 14.89 6.29 0.47
N LEU A 91 14.38 5.64 -0.58
CA LEU A 91 13.04 5.91 -1.12
C LEU A 91 12.01 5.39 -0.10
N VAL A 92 11.80 6.17 0.96
CA VAL A 92 10.73 5.92 1.94
C VAL A 92 9.40 5.92 1.18
N SER A 93 8.72 4.78 1.20
CA SER A 93 7.44 4.55 0.55
C SER A 93 6.45 5.66 0.91
N LYS A 94 6.14 6.53 -0.06
CA LYS A 94 5.46 7.83 0.20
C LYS A 94 4.06 7.67 0.81
N TRP A 95 3.42 6.54 0.54
CA TRP A 95 2.10 6.19 1.07
C TRP A 95 2.07 6.01 2.60
N ARG A 96 3.20 5.68 3.26
CA ARG A 96 3.23 5.46 4.71
C ARG A 96 3.04 6.80 5.45
N PRO A 97 1.98 6.95 6.29
CA PRO A 97 1.79 8.18 7.06
C PRO A 97 2.96 8.39 8.03
N LYS A 98 3.72 9.47 7.85
CA LYS A 98 4.93 9.78 8.65
C LYS A 98 4.66 9.81 10.15
N ASP A 99 3.55 10.41 10.56
CA ASP A 99 3.08 10.46 11.95
C ASP A 99 1.57 10.23 12.01
N ARG A 100 1.12 9.21 12.76
CA ARG A 100 -0.30 9.00 13.04
C ARG A 100 -0.76 10.01 14.10
N MET A 101 -1.37 11.09 13.64
CA MET A 101 -1.90 12.15 14.51
C MET A 101 -3.21 11.71 15.19
N LYS A 102 -3.49 12.30 16.35
CA LYS A 102 -4.75 12.11 17.06
C LYS A 102 -5.17 13.41 17.73
N THR A 103 -6.45 13.76 17.63
CA THR A 103 -7.04 14.83 18.43
C THR A 103 -7.38 14.31 19.83
N GLY A 104 -6.68 14.84 20.84
CA GLY A 104 -6.75 14.39 22.23
C GLY A 104 -7.72 15.18 23.11
N CYS A 105 -7.94 16.44 22.77
CA CYS A 105 -8.76 17.35 23.55
C CYS A 105 -9.61 18.23 22.62
N VAL A 106 -10.85 18.48 23.03
CA VAL A 106 -11.83 19.29 22.32
C VAL A 106 -12.33 20.39 23.25
N ALA A 107 -12.13 21.64 22.85
CA ALA A 107 -12.67 22.83 23.49
C ALA A 107 -13.87 23.32 22.67
N LEU A 108 -15.05 23.37 23.30
CA LEU A 108 -16.28 23.89 22.73
C LEU A 108 -16.59 25.23 23.42
N VAL A 109 -16.54 26.32 22.66
CA VAL A 109 -16.85 27.69 23.09
C VAL A 109 -18.13 28.11 22.39
N LEU A 110 -19.19 28.35 23.16
CA LEU A 110 -20.49 28.79 22.65
C LEU A 110 -20.76 30.20 23.15
N CYS A 111 -21.00 31.14 22.22
CA CYS A 111 -21.29 32.54 22.51
C CYS A 111 -22.63 32.91 21.85
N LEU A 112 -23.71 32.68 22.59
CA LEU A 112 -25.09 32.59 22.08
C LEU A 112 -26.05 33.59 22.73
N ASN A 113 -25.84 33.94 24.02
CA ASN A 113 -26.63 34.93 24.77
C ASN A 113 -28.14 34.90 24.45
N ILE A 114 -28.73 33.71 24.59
CA ILE A 114 -30.07 33.38 24.12
C ILE A 114 -31.09 34.45 24.57
N SER A 115 -31.91 34.92 23.62
CA SER A 115 -32.87 36.04 23.70
C SER A 115 -32.33 37.46 23.53
N VAL A 116 -31.01 37.66 23.36
CA VAL A 116 -30.41 38.96 23.05
C VAL A 116 -29.64 38.89 21.72
N ASP A 117 -30.21 39.48 20.67
CA ASP A 117 -29.58 39.51 19.35
C ASP A 117 -28.43 40.55 19.31
N PRO A 118 -27.29 40.24 18.65
CA PRO A 118 -26.19 41.19 18.51
C PRO A 118 -26.54 42.34 17.55
N PRO A 119 -25.94 43.53 17.73
CA PRO A 119 -26.38 44.78 17.09
C PRO A 119 -26.21 44.84 15.56
N ASP A 120 -25.46 43.91 14.98
CA ASP A 120 -25.09 43.82 13.57
C ASP A 120 -25.78 42.66 12.82
N VAL A 121 -26.66 41.91 13.49
CA VAL A 121 -27.46 40.83 12.91
C VAL A 121 -28.95 41.16 13.02
N ILE A 122 -29.51 41.71 11.95
CA ILE A 122 -30.96 41.87 11.81
C ILE A 122 -31.55 40.49 11.49
N LYS A 123 -32.36 39.92 12.40
CA LYS A 123 -33.08 38.66 12.16
C LYS A 123 -34.42 38.93 11.47
N ILE A 124 -34.61 38.32 10.29
CA ILE A 124 -35.91 38.28 9.60
C ILE A 124 -36.93 37.41 10.36
N SER A 125 -38.23 37.54 10.07
CA SER A 125 -39.27 36.69 10.66
C SER A 125 -40.10 36.01 9.56
N PRO A 126 -40.16 34.66 9.50
CA PRO A 126 -39.47 33.70 10.37
C PRO A 126 -37.97 33.59 10.05
N CYS A 127 -37.15 33.24 11.05
CA CYS A 127 -35.71 32.99 10.89
C CYS A 127 -35.29 31.59 11.32
N ALA A 128 -34.11 31.18 10.86
CA ALA A 128 -33.33 30.08 11.43
C ALA A 128 -33.10 30.32 12.93
N ARG A 129 -33.48 29.33 13.77
CA ARG A 129 -33.38 29.40 15.24
C ARG A 129 -32.91 28.12 15.91
N MET A 130 -33.03 26.98 15.25
CA MET A 130 -32.61 25.70 15.80
C MET A 130 -31.09 25.70 15.95
N GLU A 131 -30.58 25.34 17.12
CA GLU A 131 -29.15 25.13 17.38
C GLU A 131 -28.95 23.74 17.95
N CYS A 132 -28.09 22.93 17.34
CA CYS A 132 -27.84 21.54 17.70
C CYS A 132 -29.13 20.71 17.83
N TRP A 133 -30.12 20.98 16.97
CA TRP A 133 -31.48 20.39 16.96
C TRP A 133 -32.35 20.70 18.19
N ILE A 134 -32.04 21.79 18.89
CA ILE A 134 -32.84 22.31 19.99
C ILE A 134 -33.36 23.68 19.58
N ASP A 135 -34.66 23.95 19.82
CA ASP A 135 -35.18 25.31 19.79
C ASP A 135 -34.76 26.01 21.11
N PRO A 136 -33.87 27.02 21.07
CA PRO A 136 -33.41 27.71 22.26
C PRO A 136 -34.52 28.47 23.00
N PHE A 137 -35.66 28.74 22.33
CA PHE A 137 -36.83 29.41 22.92
C PHE A 137 -37.85 28.43 23.51
N SER A 138 -37.71 27.12 23.27
CA SER A 138 -38.61 26.09 23.83
C SER A 138 -38.40 25.84 25.34
N MET A 139 -37.35 26.40 25.94
CA MET A 139 -37.03 26.30 27.36
C MET A 139 -36.33 27.55 27.88
N ALA A 140 -36.12 27.64 29.20
CA ALA A 140 -35.44 28.79 29.80
C ALA A 140 -34.01 28.95 29.26
N PRO A 141 -33.53 30.19 28.94
CA PRO A 141 -32.26 30.43 28.24
C PRO A 141 -31.05 29.67 28.81
N GLN A 142 -30.85 29.70 30.13
CA GLN A 142 -29.73 28.98 30.77
C GLN A 142 -29.82 27.46 30.57
N LYS A 143 -31.03 26.90 30.61
CA LYS A 143 -31.26 25.47 30.36
C LYS A 143 -31.08 25.12 28.88
N ALA A 144 -31.51 26.00 27.97
CA ALA A 144 -31.27 25.83 26.54
C ALA A 144 -29.77 25.77 26.25
N LEU A 145 -29.01 26.77 26.72
CA LEU A 145 -27.56 26.88 26.56
C LEU A 145 -26.79 25.65 27.11
N GLU A 146 -27.15 25.18 28.30
CA GLU A 146 -26.61 23.93 28.87
C GLU A 146 -26.95 22.69 28.02
N THR A 147 -28.15 22.64 27.44
CA THR A 147 -28.60 21.48 26.65
C THR A 147 -27.92 21.47 25.28
N ILE A 148 -27.79 22.63 24.62
CA ILE A 148 -27.05 22.81 23.36
C ILE A 148 -25.59 22.39 23.55
N GLY A 149 -24.91 22.88 24.59
CA GLY A 149 -23.52 22.51 24.87
C GLY A 149 -23.32 21.01 25.12
N LYS A 150 -24.24 20.36 25.85
CA LYS A 150 -24.20 18.89 26.08
C LYS A 150 -24.45 18.12 24.77
N THR A 151 -25.43 18.53 23.97
CA THR A 151 -25.75 17.89 22.68
C THR A 151 -24.61 18.03 21.68
N LEU A 152 -23.99 19.21 21.57
CA LEU A 152 -22.81 19.42 20.72
C LEU A 152 -21.63 18.54 21.13
N SER A 153 -21.37 18.42 22.44
CA SER A 153 -20.35 17.50 22.95
C SER A 153 -20.64 16.06 22.56
N LEU A 154 -21.89 15.60 22.70
CA LEU A 154 -22.32 14.26 22.29
C LEU A 154 -22.27 14.04 20.77
N GLN A 155 -22.39 15.09 19.94
CA GLN A 155 -22.21 14.99 18.49
C GLN A 155 -20.73 14.74 18.14
N TYR A 156 -19.80 15.56 18.66
CA TYR A 156 -18.37 15.34 18.43
C TYR A 156 -17.86 14.03 19.05
N GLU A 157 -18.42 13.59 20.19
CA GLU A 157 -18.05 12.33 20.86
C GLU A 157 -18.34 11.10 19.98
N ARG A 158 -19.33 11.17 19.06
CA ARG A 158 -19.57 10.11 18.07
C ARG A 158 -18.39 9.92 17.11
N TRP A 159 -17.72 11.01 16.72
CA TRP A 159 -16.56 10.97 15.82
C TRP A 159 -15.25 10.67 16.56
N GLN A 160 -15.10 11.09 17.82
CA GLN A 160 -13.90 10.84 18.63
C GLN A 160 -14.23 10.53 20.11
N PRO A 161 -14.70 9.32 20.44
CA PRO A 161 -15.13 8.97 21.80
C PRO A 161 -13.99 8.90 22.82
N ARG A 162 -12.73 8.98 22.39
CA ARG A 162 -11.54 8.90 23.27
C ARG A 162 -10.87 10.25 23.55
N ALA A 163 -11.42 11.37 23.07
CA ALA A 163 -10.95 12.71 23.41
C ALA A 163 -11.53 13.21 24.74
N ARG A 164 -10.90 14.25 25.31
CA ARG A 164 -11.47 15.01 26.43
C ARG A 164 -12.21 16.25 25.96
N TYR A 165 -13.51 16.24 26.18
CA TYR A 165 -14.42 17.34 25.90
C TYR A 165 -14.46 18.34 27.06
N LYS A 166 -14.44 19.63 26.72
CA LYS A 166 -14.66 20.74 27.65
C LYS A 166 -15.55 21.77 26.99
N ILE A 167 -16.65 22.08 27.65
CA ILE A 167 -17.66 23.03 27.19
C ILE A 167 -17.51 24.30 28.02
N GLN A 168 -17.53 25.45 27.37
CA GLN A 168 -17.57 26.76 28.00
C GLN A 168 -18.69 27.57 27.33
N LEU A 169 -19.63 28.05 28.16
CA LEU A 169 -20.90 28.64 27.75
C LEU A 169 -20.88 30.15 28.07
N ASP A 170 -21.15 30.99 27.07
CA ASP A 170 -21.02 32.45 27.10
C ASP A 170 -19.79 32.98 27.87
N PRO A 171 -18.55 32.53 27.55
CA PRO A 171 -17.39 32.81 28.39
C PRO A 171 -16.85 34.24 28.38
N THR A 172 -16.02 34.48 29.40
CA THR A 172 -15.06 35.58 29.47
C THR A 172 -13.70 35.22 28.85
N VAL A 173 -12.90 36.23 28.52
CA VAL A 173 -11.55 36.07 27.96
C VAL A 173 -10.64 35.23 28.87
N GLU A 174 -10.69 35.44 30.19
CA GLU A 174 -9.89 34.67 31.15
C GLU A 174 -10.28 33.18 31.20
N GLU A 175 -11.56 32.88 30.98
CA GLU A 175 -12.06 31.51 30.91
C GLU A 175 -11.60 30.80 29.63
N VAL A 176 -11.69 31.46 28.47
CA VAL A 176 -11.16 30.91 27.20
C VAL A 176 -9.65 30.71 27.30
N LYS A 177 -8.91 31.64 27.90
CA LYS A 177 -7.47 31.51 28.16
C LYS A 177 -7.14 30.30 29.04
N LYS A 178 -7.89 30.11 30.13
CA LYS A 178 -7.75 28.96 31.03
C LYS A 178 -8.13 27.65 30.33
N LEU A 179 -9.18 27.65 29.52
CA LEU A 179 -9.61 26.50 28.71
C LEU A 179 -8.50 26.07 27.76
N CYS A 180 -8.06 26.97 26.87
CA CYS A 180 -7.06 26.72 25.84
C CYS A 180 -5.74 26.20 26.42
N THR A 181 -5.18 26.91 27.41
CA THR A 181 -3.93 26.51 28.08
C THR A 181 -4.05 25.15 28.79
N THR A 182 -5.22 24.83 29.38
CA THR A 182 -5.43 23.52 30.00
C THR A 182 -5.59 22.41 28.94
N CYS A 183 -6.22 22.69 27.80
CA CYS A 183 -6.36 21.74 26.69
C CYS A 183 -5.01 21.39 26.06
N ARG A 184 -4.15 22.39 25.77
CA ARG A 184 -2.77 22.15 25.31
C ARG A 184 -1.95 21.39 26.36
N LYS A 185 -2.02 21.77 27.65
CA LYS A 185 -1.33 21.04 28.73
C LYS A 185 -1.75 19.56 28.82
N TYR A 186 -3.01 19.24 28.50
CA TYR A 186 -3.51 17.87 28.46
C TYR A 186 -3.04 17.10 27.22
N ALA A 187 -3.24 17.68 26.03
CA ALA A 187 -2.93 17.03 24.75
C ALA A 187 -1.43 16.83 24.52
N LYS A 188 -0.56 17.69 25.08
CA LYS A 188 0.89 17.68 24.83
C LYS A 188 1.18 17.86 23.34
N SER A 189 1.59 16.78 22.66
CA SER A 189 1.83 16.69 21.21
C SER A 189 0.60 16.23 20.40
N GLU A 190 -0.46 15.73 21.03
CA GLU A 190 -1.74 15.45 20.34
C GLU A 190 -2.40 16.76 19.86
N ARG A 191 -3.25 16.66 18.83
CA ARG A 191 -4.00 17.80 18.29
C ARG A 191 -5.06 18.26 19.30
N VAL A 192 -5.28 19.57 19.37
CA VAL A 192 -6.41 20.17 20.10
C VAL A 192 -7.41 20.73 19.09
N LEU A 193 -8.69 20.40 19.24
CA LEU A 193 -9.77 21.05 18.50
C LEU A 193 -10.34 22.21 19.31
N PHE A 194 -10.53 23.35 18.66
CA PHE A 194 -11.22 24.52 19.20
C PHE A 194 -12.42 24.83 18.30
N HIS A 195 -13.63 24.62 18.82
CA HIS A 195 -14.87 25.01 18.15
C HIS A 195 -15.40 26.28 18.79
N TYR A 196 -15.69 27.28 17.98
CA TYR A 196 -16.28 28.55 18.37
C TYR A 196 -17.56 28.78 17.59
N ASN A 197 -18.68 28.86 18.31
CA ASN A 197 -19.93 29.39 17.78
C ASN A 197 -20.09 30.83 18.30
N GLY A 198 -20.29 31.78 17.38
CA GLY A 198 -20.43 33.21 17.66
C GLY A 198 -21.77 33.81 17.23
N HIS A 199 -22.89 33.08 17.31
CA HIS A 199 -24.20 33.56 16.82
C HIS A 199 -24.85 34.64 17.69
N GLY A 200 -24.49 34.74 18.98
CA GLY A 200 -25.01 35.72 19.95
C GLY A 200 -24.13 36.95 20.16
N VAL A 201 -23.07 37.11 19.36
CA VAL A 201 -22.07 38.17 19.45
C VAL A 201 -21.86 38.83 18.08
N PRO A 202 -21.23 40.03 18.01
CA PRO A 202 -20.96 40.67 16.74
C PRO A 202 -20.05 39.85 15.82
N LYS A 203 -20.07 40.16 14.52
CA LYS A 203 -19.15 39.60 13.53
C LYS A 203 -17.68 39.87 13.90
N PRO A 204 -16.76 38.96 13.56
CA PRO A 204 -15.32 39.17 13.74
C PRO A 204 -14.85 40.48 13.08
N THR A 205 -13.79 41.09 13.60
CA THR A 205 -13.27 42.35 13.05
C THR A 205 -12.19 42.11 12.00
N ALA A 206 -11.98 43.10 11.12
CA ALA A 206 -10.88 43.10 10.17
C ALA A 206 -9.49 43.17 10.85
N ASN A 207 -9.42 43.44 12.16
CA ASN A 207 -8.18 43.41 12.94
C ASN A 207 -7.82 42.00 13.44
N GLY A 208 -8.64 40.97 13.13
CA GLY A 208 -8.42 39.61 13.63
C GLY A 208 -8.90 39.42 15.07
N GLU A 209 -10.10 39.89 15.40
CA GLU A 209 -10.70 39.75 16.73
C GLU A 209 -12.00 38.95 16.66
N ILE A 210 -12.18 37.99 17.58
CA ILE A 210 -13.46 37.33 17.86
C ILE A 210 -14.08 37.88 19.15
N TRP A 211 -15.40 37.79 19.30
CA TRP A 211 -16.11 38.41 20.41
C TRP A 211 -16.51 37.41 21.50
N LEU A 212 -16.34 37.83 22.75
CA LEU A 212 -16.71 37.13 23.98
C LEU A 212 -17.51 38.07 24.90
N PHE A 213 -17.89 37.60 26.10
CA PHE A 213 -18.66 38.41 27.05
C PHE A 213 -17.80 38.94 28.21
N ASN A 214 -18.29 40.00 28.87
CA ASN A 214 -17.86 40.33 30.23
C ASN A 214 -18.68 39.54 31.28
N LYS A 215 -18.21 39.50 32.54
CA LYS A 215 -18.84 38.75 33.64
C LYS A 215 -20.30 39.14 33.96
N SER A 216 -20.78 40.26 33.43
CA SER A 216 -22.14 40.77 33.63
C SER A 216 -23.02 40.69 32.39
N TYR A 217 -22.51 40.14 31.28
CA TYR A 217 -23.18 40.07 29.97
C TYR A 217 -23.68 41.44 29.45
N THR A 218 -23.00 42.53 29.82
CA THR A 218 -23.36 43.92 29.46
C THR A 218 -22.54 44.47 28.30
N GLN A 219 -21.42 43.85 27.97
CA GLN A 219 -20.51 44.28 26.90
C GLN A 219 -19.91 43.06 26.21
N TYR A 220 -19.75 43.19 24.89
CA TYR A 220 -18.92 42.31 24.09
C TYR A 220 -17.46 42.72 24.24
N ILE A 221 -16.58 41.76 24.46
CA ILE A 221 -15.14 41.94 24.68
C ILE A 221 -14.39 41.30 23.51
N PRO A 222 -13.50 42.01 22.80
CA PRO A 222 -12.72 41.45 21.72
C PRO A 222 -11.59 40.56 22.28
N LEU A 223 -11.36 39.44 21.62
CA LEU A 223 -10.23 38.53 21.81
C LEU A 223 -9.44 38.45 20.49
N PRO A 224 -8.19 38.96 20.46
CA PRO A 224 -7.30 38.81 19.31
C PRO A 224 -6.99 37.34 18.98
N ILE A 225 -6.89 37.03 17.68
CA ILE A 225 -6.56 35.69 17.18
C ILE A 225 -5.12 35.27 17.53
N SER A 226 -4.15 36.19 17.45
CA SER A 226 -2.78 35.98 17.98
C SER A 226 -2.73 35.44 19.41
N ASP A 227 -3.57 35.97 20.30
CA ASP A 227 -3.65 35.52 21.69
C ASP A 227 -4.19 34.09 21.75
N LEU A 228 -5.25 33.78 21.01
CA LEU A 228 -5.83 32.44 20.91
C LEU A 228 -4.83 31.39 20.40
N ASP A 229 -4.10 31.68 19.31
CA ASP A 229 -3.09 30.76 18.76
C ASP A 229 -1.91 30.59 19.73
N SER A 230 -1.50 31.66 20.42
CA SER A 230 -0.44 31.59 21.43
C SER A 230 -0.77 30.64 22.59
N TRP A 231 -2.06 30.50 22.94
CA TRP A 231 -2.53 29.63 24.03
C TRP A 231 -2.72 28.19 23.58
N LEU A 232 -3.23 27.98 22.37
CA LEU A 232 -3.52 26.65 21.82
C LEU A 232 -2.29 26.00 21.20
N LYS A 233 -1.51 26.72 20.39
CA LYS A 233 -0.31 26.26 19.67
C LYS A 233 -0.55 25.05 18.74
N THR A 234 0.43 24.76 17.90
CA THR A 234 0.43 23.55 17.05
C THR A 234 0.71 22.27 17.85
N PRO A 235 0.17 21.11 17.43
CA PRO A 235 -0.82 20.92 16.36
C PRO A 235 -2.25 21.25 16.84
N SER A 236 -3.02 21.97 16.03
CA SER A 236 -4.38 22.42 16.36
C SER A 236 -5.32 22.32 15.16
N ILE A 237 -6.63 22.33 15.42
CA ILE A 237 -7.69 22.51 14.43
C ILE A 237 -8.76 23.45 15.00
N TYR A 238 -9.23 24.37 14.19
CA TYR A 238 -10.22 25.38 14.59
C TYR A 238 -11.47 25.27 13.71
N VAL A 239 -12.64 25.41 14.32
CA VAL A 239 -13.95 25.43 13.65
C VAL A 239 -14.70 26.69 14.07
N PHE A 240 -14.94 27.60 13.12
CA PHE A 240 -15.59 28.89 13.36
C PHE A 240 -16.98 28.93 12.73
N ASP A 241 -18.02 28.74 13.54
CA ASP A 241 -19.42 28.92 13.17
C ASP A 241 -19.90 30.32 13.56
N CYS A 242 -19.70 31.27 12.65
CA CYS A 242 -20.14 32.66 12.79
C CYS A 242 -20.27 33.33 11.42
N SER A 243 -20.93 34.48 11.38
CA SER A 243 -20.98 35.32 10.17
C SER A 243 -19.65 36.04 9.95
N ALA A 244 -19.29 36.28 8.68
CA ALA A 244 -17.99 36.82 8.27
C ALA A 244 -16.76 36.04 8.80
N ALA A 245 -16.89 34.73 9.02
CA ALA A 245 -15.84 33.88 9.57
C ALA A 245 -14.54 33.89 8.75
N GLY A 246 -14.60 34.24 7.46
CA GLY A 246 -13.42 34.42 6.62
C GLY A 246 -12.45 35.51 7.08
N MET A 247 -12.90 36.52 7.84
CA MET A 247 -11.98 37.50 8.45
C MET A 247 -11.02 36.83 9.44
N ILE A 248 -11.48 35.81 10.18
CA ILE A 248 -10.67 35.05 11.13
C ILE A 248 -9.56 34.29 10.39
N VAL A 249 -9.91 33.59 9.30
CA VAL A 249 -8.96 32.77 8.53
C VAL A 249 -7.90 33.67 7.88
N ASN A 250 -8.28 34.82 7.32
CA ASN A 250 -7.33 35.78 6.75
C ASN A 250 -6.32 36.25 7.80
N SER A 251 -6.77 36.61 9.00
CA SER A 251 -5.89 37.00 10.12
C SER A 251 -4.91 35.88 10.51
N PHE A 252 -5.36 34.63 10.64
CA PHE A 252 -4.46 33.48 10.89
C PHE A 252 -3.40 33.30 9.79
N ILE A 253 -3.76 33.53 8.52
CA ILE A 253 -2.83 33.39 7.39
C ILE A 253 -1.78 34.50 7.41
N GLU A 254 -2.16 35.75 7.71
CA GLU A 254 -1.24 36.89 7.82
C GLU A 254 -0.25 36.74 8.99
N GLU A 255 -0.72 36.29 10.16
CA GLU A 255 0.13 35.98 11.32
C GLU A 255 1.08 34.79 11.06
N CYS A 256 0.65 33.82 10.25
CA CYS A 256 1.49 32.70 9.85
C CYS A 256 2.55 33.12 8.80
N GLY A 257 2.18 33.97 7.84
CA GLY A 257 3.06 34.43 6.76
C GLY A 257 4.17 35.39 7.22
N THR A 258 3.87 36.27 8.17
CA THR A 258 4.86 37.21 8.76
C THR A 258 5.98 36.52 9.57
N SER A 259 5.81 35.25 9.92
CA SER A 259 6.84 34.43 10.59
C SER A 259 7.85 33.78 9.61
N GLY A 260 7.72 34.00 8.29
CA GLY A 260 8.29 33.13 7.25
C GLY A 260 9.77 33.33 6.84
N SER A 261 10.55 34.22 7.46
CA SER A 261 11.92 34.51 7.00
C SER A 261 12.98 33.44 7.33
N SER A 262 12.62 32.38 8.07
CA SER A 262 13.57 31.33 8.51
C SER A 262 12.95 29.93 8.40
N GLY A 263 13.32 29.19 7.34
CA GLY A 263 13.35 27.73 7.30
C GLY A 263 12.11 26.96 7.78
N SER A 264 11.11 26.82 6.91
CA SER A 264 10.21 25.65 6.80
C SER A 264 9.94 24.81 8.07
N SER A 265 9.20 25.38 9.02
CA SER A 265 8.29 24.58 9.86
C SER A 265 6.86 25.04 9.59
N THR A 266 6.22 24.42 8.58
CA THR A 266 4.81 24.65 8.28
C THR A 266 3.99 24.33 9.52
N ARG A 267 3.41 25.35 10.18
CA ARG A 267 2.58 25.16 11.38
C ARG A 267 1.45 24.18 11.07
N ASP A 268 1.33 23.12 11.87
CA ASP A 268 0.22 22.18 11.73
C ASP A 268 -1.07 22.74 12.36
N CYS A 269 -1.54 23.81 11.73
CA CYS A 269 -2.82 24.47 11.97
C CYS A 269 -3.78 24.10 10.84
N ILE A 270 -5.02 23.80 11.20
CA ILE A 270 -6.13 23.53 10.29
C ILE A 270 -7.29 24.45 10.68
N LEU A 271 -7.91 25.12 9.72
CA LEU A 271 -9.04 26.03 9.96
C LEU A 271 -10.23 25.57 9.12
N LEU A 272 -11.43 25.61 9.71
CA LEU A 272 -12.72 25.44 9.04
C LEU A 272 -13.61 26.62 9.44
N ALA A 273 -14.14 27.36 8.48
CA ALA A 273 -14.95 28.55 8.73
C ALA A 273 -16.24 28.55 7.90
N ALA A 274 -17.34 28.99 8.51
CA ALA A 274 -18.69 28.85 7.96
C ALA A 274 -18.92 29.59 6.64
N CYS A 275 -18.26 30.73 6.44
CA CYS A 275 -18.55 31.65 5.33
C CYS A 275 -17.34 32.54 5.01
N GLU A 276 -17.33 33.16 3.83
CA GLU A 276 -16.33 34.14 3.45
C GLU A 276 -16.42 35.44 4.28
N ALA A 277 -15.37 36.27 4.22
CA ALA A 277 -15.24 37.49 5.02
C ALA A 277 -16.34 38.53 4.79
N HIS A 278 -17.05 38.46 3.66
CA HIS A 278 -18.12 39.40 3.29
C HIS A 278 -19.53 38.82 3.45
N GLU A 279 -19.64 37.51 3.70
CA GLU A 279 -20.90 36.77 3.77
C GLU A 279 -21.50 36.80 5.19
N THR A 280 -22.75 36.35 5.31
CA THR A 280 -23.48 36.21 6.58
C THR A 280 -24.22 34.89 6.53
N ILE A 281 -24.28 34.16 7.65
CA ILE A 281 -24.86 32.81 7.67
C ILE A 281 -26.34 32.81 7.27
N PRO A 282 -26.86 31.73 6.65
CA PRO A 282 -28.25 31.66 6.18
C PRO A 282 -29.27 31.93 7.28
N GLN A 283 -30.19 32.88 7.05
CA GLN A 283 -31.23 33.24 8.01
C GLN A 283 -32.61 32.61 7.73
N SER A 284 -32.80 31.92 6.59
CA SER A 284 -34.09 31.29 6.26
C SER A 284 -34.46 30.22 7.30
N ALA A 285 -35.70 30.22 7.80
CA ALA A 285 -36.22 29.23 8.75
C ALA A 285 -36.20 27.77 8.22
N GLU A 286 -35.94 27.60 6.93
CA GLU A 286 -35.73 26.32 6.26
C GLU A 286 -34.38 25.67 6.61
N PHE A 287 -33.48 26.42 7.26
CA PHE A 287 -32.21 25.94 7.80
C PHE A 287 -32.18 26.07 9.35
N PRO A 288 -31.39 25.25 10.06
CA PRO A 288 -31.00 25.57 11.44
C PRO A 288 -30.09 26.81 11.46
N ALA A 289 -29.85 27.40 12.62
CA ALA A 289 -28.86 28.47 12.75
C ALA A 289 -27.43 27.92 12.59
N ASP A 290 -27.18 26.70 13.11
CA ASP A 290 -25.89 26.01 13.08
C ASP A 290 -25.68 25.14 11.82
N VAL A 291 -26.03 25.66 10.64
CA VAL A 291 -25.90 24.94 9.34
C VAL A 291 -24.49 24.39 9.13
N PHE A 292 -23.47 25.17 9.48
CA PHE A 292 -22.07 24.79 9.29
C PHE A 292 -21.62 23.70 10.26
N THR A 293 -22.04 23.80 11.53
CA THR A 293 -21.83 22.75 12.53
C THR A 293 -22.62 21.48 12.21
N PHE A 294 -23.79 21.62 11.59
CA PHE A 294 -24.69 20.50 11.34
C PHE A 294 -25.35 20.50 9.95
N CYS A 295 -24.73 19.74 9.05
CA CYS A 295 -25.22 19.49 7.70
C CYS A 295 -26.01 18.17 7.60
N THR A 296 -27.33 18.21 7.81
CA THR A 296 -28.25 17.13 7.33
C THR A 296 -29.48 17.63 6.59
N ARG A 297 -29.77 18.94 6.57
CA ARG A 297 -30.83 19.49 5.71
C ARG A 297 -30.37 19.55 4.26
N SER A 298 -30.36 18.39 3.62
CA SER A 298 -30.03 18.21 2.21
C SER A 298 -31.27 17.76 1.42
N LEU A 299 -31.69 18.62 0.48
CA LEU A 299 -32.33 18.33 -0.81
C LEU A 299 -33.74 17.70 -0.86
N LEU A 300 -34.23 16.98 0.15
CA LEU A 300 -35.46 16.17 0.06
C LEU A 300 -36.77 16.95 0.33
N ARG A 301 -36.92 18.14 -0.29
CA ARG A 301 -38.02 19.08 0.00
C ARG A 301 -39.40 18.63 -0.54
N GLU A 302 -39.44 17.75 -1.53
CA GLU A 302 -40.68 17.51 -2.32
C GLU A 302 -41.36 16.15 -2.09
N SER A 303 -40.74 15.19 -1.40
CA SER A 303 -41.23 13.79 -1.33
C SER A 303 -41.45 13.21 0.07
N LEU A 304 -40.96 13.84 1.15
CA LEU A 304 -40.96 13.26 2.49
C LEU A 304 -41.50 14.23 3.55
N ASP A 305 -42.34 13.72 4.45
CA ASP A 305 -42.72 14.46 5.66
C ASP A 305 -41.53 14.54 6.62
N TYR A 306 -41.18 15.76 7.03
CA TYR A 306 -40.10 16.06 7.97
C TYR A 306 -40.24 15.29 9.30
N SER A 307 -41.46 14.94 9.72
CA SER A 307 -41.70 14.12 10.92
C SER A 307 -41.12 12.70 10.85
N LEU A 308 -40.82 12.20 9.64
CA LEU A 308 -40.26 10.87 9.41
C LEU A 308 -38.73 10.85 9.56
N ILE A 309 -38.05 11.96 9.27
CA ILE A 309 -36.58 12.04 9.22
C ILE A 309 -35.96 11.79 10.61
N ASP A 310 -36.59 12.28 11.68
CA ASP A 310 -36.17 12.02 13.06
C ASP A 310 -36.45 10.58 13.53
N ARG A 311 -37.14 9.77 12.70
CA ARG A 311 -37.56 8.39 12.99
C ARG A 311 -36.86 7.34 12.12
N ILE A 312 -35.79 7.70 11.40
CA ILE A 312 -35.04 6.75 10.57
C ILE A 312 -34.53 5.57 11.43
N PRO A 313 -34.94 4.31 11.13
CA PRO A 313 -34.56 3.16 11.92
C PRO A 313 -33.07 2.84 11.83
N GLY A 314 -32.51 2.36 12.94
CA GLY A 314 -31.17 1.77 12.99
C GLY A 314 -30.14 2.53 13.80
N ARG A 315 -28.87 2.30 13.48
CA ARG A 315 -27.70 2.92 14.13
C ARG A 315 -26.63 3.22 13.08
N GLN A 316 -25.97 4.37 13.18
CA GLN A 316 -24.93 4.82 12.23
C GLN A 316 -23.76 3.81 12.04
N ASN A 317 -23.52 2.95 13.03
CA ASN A 317 -22.48 1.92 12.98
C ASN A 317 -22.95 0.58 12.38
N ASP A 318 -24.27 0.36 12.27
CA ASP A 318 -24.84 -0.88 11.76
C ASP A 318 -25.29 -0.72 10.31
N ARG A 319 -24.40 -1.10 9.39
CA ARG A 319 -24.57 -1.03 7.94
C ARG A 319 -25.72 -1.88 7.39
N LYS A 320 -26.32 -2.78 8.19
CA LYS A 320 -27.53 -3.52 7.80
C LYS A 320 -28.82 -2.74 8.07
N THR A 321 -28.71 -1.56 8.69
CA THR A 321 -29.85 -0.68 8.96
C THR A 321 -29.81 0.54 8.05
N LEU A 322 -30.98 1.07 7.69
CA LEU A 322 -31.14 2.24 6.82
C LEU A 322 -30.20 3.41 7.21
N LEU A 323 -30.17 3.78 8.50
CA LEU A 323 -29.30 4.85 8.99
C LEU A 323 -27.80 4.55 8.84
N GLY A 324 -27.39 3.29 9.06
CA GLY A 324 -25.98 2.89 8.97
C GLY A 324 -25.50 2.68 7.53
N GLU A 325 -26.38 2.23 6.63
CA GLU A 325 -26.07 2.15 5.20
C GLU A 325 -25.94 3.55 4.59
N LEU A 326 -26.88 4.46 4.85
CA LEU A 326 -26.79 5.87 4.43
C LEU A 326 -25.49 6.53 4.91
N ASN A 327 -25.14 6.39 6.20
CA ASN A 327 -23.90 6.91 6.76
C ASN A 327 -22.63 6.32 6.10
N TRP A 328 -22.69 5.05 5.69
CA TRP A 328 -21.58 4.36 5.03
C TRP A 328 -21.44 4.74 3.55
N ILE A 329 -22.56 4.91 2.83
CA ILE A 329 -22.59 5.47 1.47
C ILE A 329 -22.08 6.91 1.49
N PHE A 330 -22.55 7.74 2.42
CA PHE A 330 -22.05 9.12 2.61
C PHE A 330 -20.53 9.16 2.82
N THR A 331 -20.00 8.26 3.67
CA THR A 331 -18.56 8.11 3.89
C THR A 331 -17.83 7.71 2.60
N ALA A 332 -18.39 6.78 1.81
CA ALA A 332 -17.79 6.36 0.54
C ALA A 332 -17.79 7.49 -0.50
N VAL A 333 -18.89 8.20 -0.67
CA VAL A 333 -19.03 9.33 -1.60
C VAL A 333 -18.05 10.46 -1.25
N THR A 334 -18.06 10.93 0.00
CA THR A 334 -17.21 12.07 0.41
C THR A 334 -15.72 11.74 0.39
N ASP A 335 -15.31 10.52 0.74
CA ASP A 335 -13.93 10.06 0.64
C ASP A 335 -13.47 9.91 -0.82
N THR A 336 -14.40 9.56 -1.72
CA THR A 336 -14.18 9.49 -3.18
C THR A 336 -14.00 10.88 -3.79
N ILE A 337 -14.90 11.83 -3.48
CA ILE A 337 -14.80 13.22 -3.95
C ILE A 337 -13.46 13.83 -3.49
N ALA A 338 -13.11 13.64 -2.21
CA ALA A 338 -11.85 14.13 -1.66
C ALA A 338 -10.62 13.54 -2.37
N TRP A 339 -10.61 12.25 -2.68
CA TRP A 339 -9.48 11.60 -3.34
C TRP A 339 -9.30 12.05 -4.81
N ASN A 340 -10.40 12.27 -5.53
CA ASN A 340 -10.36 12.70 -6.93
C ASN A 340 -10.02 14.19 -7.11
N VAL A 341 -10.37 15.03 -6.13
CA VAL A 341 -10.19 16.49 -6.22
C VAL A 341 -8.89 16.97 -5.56
N LEU A 342 -8.41 16.31 -4.50
CA LEU A 342 -7.28 16.79 -3.71
C LEU A 342 -5.93 16.21 -4.18
N PRO A 343 -4.83 17.00 -4.12
CA PRO A 343 -3.48 16.46 -4.25
C PRO A 343 -3.20 15.38 -3.20
N HIS A 344 -2.43 14.35 -3.57
CA HIS A 344 -2.16 13.18 -2.73
C HIS A 344 -1.72 13.54 -1.29
N ASP A 345 -0.74 14.42 -1.13
CA ASP A 345 -0.21 14.81 0.18
C ASP A 345 -1.27 15.48 1.08
N LEU A 346 -2.17 16.26 0.47
CA LEU A 346 -3.25 16.94 1.17
C LEU A 346 -4.35 15.93 1.56
N PHE A 347 -4.67 15.00 0.68
CA PHE A 347 -5.59 13.89 0.99
C PHE A 347 -5.07 13.04 2.15
N GLN A 348 -3.78 12.65 2.17
CA GLN A 348 -3.20 11.92 3.31
C GLN A 348 -3.34 12.70 4.62
N ARG A 349 -2.95 13.98 4.61
CA ARG A 349 -2.98 14.84 5.80
C ARG A 349 -4.39 15.00 6.37
N LEU A 350 -5.39 15.22 5.51
CA LEU A 350 -6.75 15.56 5.96
C LEU A 350 -7.66 14.33 6.14
N PHE A 351 -7.58 13.32 5.26
CA PHE A 351 -8.52 12.20 5.21
C PHE A 351 -7.96 10.86 5.75
N ARG A 352 -6.66 10.78 6.07
CA ARG A 352 -6.01 9.56 6.59
C ARG A 352 -5.25 9.75 7.91
N GLN A 353 -4.69 10.93 8.19
CA GLN A 353 -3.80 11.13 9.34
C GLN A 353 -4.50 11.08 10.72
N ASP A 354 -5.67 11.72 10.87
CA ASP A 354 -6.47 11.78 12.10
C ASP A 354 -7.95 11.52 11.80
N LEU A 355 -8.57 10.60 12.54
CA LEU A 355 -9.97 10.20 12.36
C LEU A 355 -10.96 11.34 12.54
N LEU A 356 -10.70 12.27 13.48
CA LEU A 356 -11.62 13.39 13.72
C LEU A 356 -11.52 14.42 12.60
N VAL A 357 -10.30 14.76 12.18
CA VAL A 357 -10.04 15.68 11.06
C VAL A 357 -10.68 15.12 9.77
N ALA A 358 -10.49 13.83 9.49
CA ALA A 358 -11.09 13.18 8.33
C ALA A 358 -12.64 13.18 8.38
N SER A 359 -13.24 13.06 9.57
CA SER A 359 -14.69 13.14 9.74
C SER A 359 -15.21 14.56 9.51
N LEU A 360 -14.51 15.57 10.06
CA LEU A 360 -14.83 16.98 9.86
C LEU A 360 -14.71 17.40 8.39
N PHE A 361 -13.67 16.95 7.67
CA PHE A 361 -13.53 17.30 6.25
C PHE A 361 -14.56 16.60 5.36
N ARG A 362 -14.98 15.36 5.65
CA ARG A 362 -16.13 14.73 4.95
C ARG A 362 -17.42 15.54 5.14
N ASN A 363 -17.68 15.98 6.37
CA ASN A 363 -18.83 16.83 6.68
C ASN A 363 -18.69 18.23 6.05
N PHE A 364 -17.47 18.77 5.95
CA PHE A 364 -17.18 20.05 5.30
C PHE A 364 -17.49 20.03 3.80
N LEU A 365 -17.27 18.91 3.09
CA LEU A 365 -17.68 18.81 1.67
C LEU A 365 -19.20 18.91 1.51
N LEU A 366 -19.96 18.31 2.43
CA LEU A 366 -21.42 18.46 2.47
C LEU A 366 -21.83 19.90 2.85
N ALA A 367 -21.10 20.54 3.77
CA ALA A 367 -21.31 21.94 4.11
C ALA A 367 -21.08 22.87 2.92
N GLU A 368 -20.01 22.66 2.15
CA GLU A 368 -19.76 23.40 0.91
C GLU A 368 -20.96 23.30 -0.05
N ARG A 369 -21.54 22.10 -0.20
CA ARG A 369 -22.69 21.88 -1.07
C ARG A 369 -23.99 22.52 -0.55
N ILE A 370 -24.32 22.31 0.73
CA ILE A 370 -25.57 22.85 1.32
C ILE A 370 -25.50 24.38 1.42
N MET A 371 -24.41 24.93 1.93
CA MET A 371 -24.33 26.37 2.21
C MET A 371 -24.27 27.19 0.91
N ARG A 372 -23.66 26.67 -0.18
CA ARG A 372 -23.70 27.33 -1.49
C ARG A 372 -25.13 27.46 -2.04
N SER A 373 -26.03 26.52 -1.74
CA SER A 373 -27.46 26.66 -2.09
C SER A 373 -28.17 27.81 -1.36
N ALA A 374 -27.59 28.28 -0.26
CA ALA A 374 -28.06 29.40 0.56
C ALA A 374 -27.19 30.67 0.39
N ASN A 375 -26.45 30.80 -0.72
CA ASN A 375 -25.53 31.91 -1.03
C ASN A 375 -24.46 32.15 0.05
N CYS A 376 -23.86 31.07 0.55
CA CYS A 376 -22.85 31.11 1.60
C CYS A 376 -21.73 30.10 1.29
N SER A 377 -20.47 30.49 1.44
CA SER A 377 -19.32 29.79 0.90
C SER A 377 -18.35 29.41 2.02
N PRO A 378 -18.44 28.18 2.56
CA PRO A 378 -17.51 27.73 3.60
C PRO A 378 -16.08 27.69 3.10
N ILE A 379 -15.14 28.09 3.96
CA ILE A 379 -13.72 28.11 3.64
C ILE A 379 -12.91 27.25 4.61
N SER A 380 -11.76 26.79 4.14
CA SER A 380 -10.85 25.94 4.91
C SER A 380 -9.40 26.35 4.70
N TYR A 381 -8.56 26.01 5.68
CA TYR A 381 -7.10 26.07 5.59
C TYR A 381 -6.52 24.72 6.02
N PRO A 382 -5.74 24.01 5.18
CA PRO A 382 -5.41 24.37 3.80
C PRO A 382 -6.64 24.45 2.89
N ILE A 383 -6.58 25.32 1.88
CA ILE A 383 -7.69 25.57 0.95
C ILE A 383 -7.94 24.31 0.09
N LEU A 384 -9.20 23.92 -0.04
CA LEU A 384 -9.63 22.86 -0.96
C LEU A 384 -10.11 23.47 -2.29
N PRO A 385 -9.93 22.79 -3.43
CA PRO A 385 -10.66 23.09 -4.66
C PRO A 385 -12.18 22.85 -4.47
N PRO A 386 -13.05 23.48 -5.27
CA PRO A 386 -14.51 23.36 -5.11
C PRO A 386 -15.01 21.93 -5.37
N THR A 387 -15.81 21.39 -4.44
CA THR A 387 -16.31 20.00 -4.49
C THR A 387 -17.83 19.88 -4.67
N HIS A 388 -18.57 20.97 -4.49
CA HIS A 388 -20.04 20.99 -4.46
C HIS A 388 -20.74 20.54 -5.76
N GLN A 389 -20.07 20.60 -6.92
CA GLN A 389 -20.58 20.17 -8.24
C GLN A 389 -19.98 18.83 -8.72
N HIS A 390 -19.28 18.08 -7.86
CA HIS A 390 -18.73 16.78 -8.24
C HIS A 390 -19.87 15.75 -8.49
N HIS A 391 -19.90 15.10 -9.64
CA HIS A 391 -20.99 14.19 -10.07
C HIS A 391 -21.26 13.01 -9.13
N MET A 392 -20.30 12.60 -8.29
CA MET A 392 -20.57 11.66 -7.18
C MET A 392 -21.62 12.12 -6.18
N TRP A 393 -21.94 13.43 -6.15
CA TRP A 393 -23.11 13.93 -5.43
C TRP A 393 -24.43 13.47 -6.05
N ASP A 394 -24.50 13.27 -7.36
CA ASP A 394 -25.70 12.73 -8.03
C ASP A 394 -25.94 11.27 -7.60
N ALA A 395 -24.85 10.51 -7.43
CA ALA A 395 -24.90 9.15 -6.90
C ALA A 395 -25.29 9.11 -5.41
N TRP A 396 -24.92 10.14 -4.62
CA TRP A 396 -25.42 10.31 -3.26
C TRP A 396 -26.91 10.62 -3.23
N ASP A 397 -27.38 11.57 -4.05
CA ASP A 397 -28.79 11.97 -4.09
C ASP A 397 -29.69 10.80 -4.46
N MET A 398 -29.32 10.05 -5.52
CA MET A 398 -30.02 8.84 -5.95
C MET A 398 -30.05 7.76 -4.85
N ALA A 399 -28.91 7.51 -4.19
CA ALA A 399 -28.87 6.55 -3.09
C ALA A 399 -29.73 7.00 -1.89
N ALA A 400 -29.71 8.29 -1.55
CA ALA A 400 -30.52 8.86 -0.48
C ALA A 400 -32.02 8.79 -0.78
N GLU A 401 -32.43 9.10 -2.02
CA GLU A 401 -33.82 8.98 -2.48
C GLU A 401 -34.32 7.54 -2.43
N ILE A 402 -33.56 6.57 -2.98
CA ILE A 402 -33.91 5.13 -2.93
C ILE A 402 -34.06 4.66 -1.48
N CYS A 403 -33.09 4.97 -0.62
CA CYS A 403 -33.11 4.60 0.79
C CYS A 403 -34.32 5.18 1.53
N LEU A 404 -34.60 6.48 1.34
CA LEU A 404 -35.65 7.17 2.11
C LEU A 404 -37.06 6.98 1.53
N SER A 405 -37.19 6.55 0.27
CA SER A 405 -38.47 6.08 -0.28
C SER A 405 -39.05 4.87 0.48
N GLN A 406 -38.19 4.05 1.11
CA GLN A 406 -38.59 2.91 1.95
C GLN A 406 -39.03 3.33 3.36
N LEU A 407 -38.71 4.56 3.80
CA LEU A 407 -38.90 5.01 5.17
C LEU A 407 -40.36 4.97 5.68
N PRO A 408 -41.39 5.35 4.88
CA PRO A 408 -42.78 5.25 5.34
C PRO A 408 -43.16 3.81 5.72
N THR A 409 -42.84 2.84 4.86
CA THR A 409 -43.15 1.42 5.07
C THR A 409 -42.41 0.86 6.30
N LEU A 410 -41.12 1.17 6.45
CA LEU A 410 -40.29 0.73 7.57
C LEU A 410 -40.74 1.30 8.93
N VAL A 411 -41.47 2.41 8.94
CA VAL A 411 -42.00 3.04 10.17
C VAL A 411 -43.43 2.61 10.46
N GLU A 412 -44.21 2.24 9.44
CA GLU A 412 -45.56 1.67 9.60
C GLU A 412 -45.52 0.19 10.02
N ASP A 413 -44.64 -0.63 9.45
CA ASP A 413 -44.41 -2.03 9.85
C ASP A 413 -42.94 -2.28 10.24
N PRO A 414 -42.62 -2.36 11.54
CA PRO A 414 -41.28 -2.70 12.04
C PRO A 414 -40.77 -4.10 11.65
N ASN A 415 -41.61 -4.97 11.07
CA ASN A 415 -41.21 -6.29 10.57
C ASN A 415 -40.88 -6.27 9.06
N SER A 416 -41.02 -5.13 8.38
CA SER A 416 -40.69 -5.04 6.95
C SER A 416 -39.17 -5.08 6.74
N ASP A 417 -38.72 -5.94 5.82
CA ASP A 417 -37.30 -6.12 5.52
C ASP A 417 -36.74 -4.92 4.74
N PHE A 418 -35.70 -4.29 5.29
CA PHE A 418 -34.96 -3.23 4.62
C PHE A 418 -34.20 -3.76 3.39
N GLN A 419 -34.37 -3.11 2.24
CA GLN A 419 -33.64 -3.43 1.01
C GLN A 419 -32.42 -2.54 0.85
N SER A 420 -31.23 -3.14 0.91
CA SER A 420 -29.95 -2.46 0.67
C SER A 420 -29.91 -1.76 -0.69
N SER A 421 -29.32 -0.56 -0.70
CA SER A 421 -29.09 0.26 -1.88
C SER A 421 -28.18 -0.44 -2.92
N PRO A 422 -28.46 -0.32 -4.23
CA PRO A 422 -27.61 -0.89 -5.28
C PRO A 422 -26.25 -0.19 -5.43
N PHE A 423 -26.07 0.98 -4.81
CA PHE A 423 -24.88 1.86 -4.92
C PHE A 423 -23.55 1.11 -4.98
N PHE A 424 -23.25 0.23 -4.02
CA PHE A 424 -21.97 -0.48 -4.00
C PHE A 424 -21.81 -1.50 -5.15
N THR A 425 -22.90 -2.09 -5.61
CA THR A 425 -22.89 -3.04 -6.75
C THR A 425 -22.66 -2.30 -8.07
N GLU A 426 -23.30 -1.14 -8.24
CA GLU A 426 -23.11 -0.26 -9.40
C GLU A 426 -21.68 0.28 -9.46
N GLN A 427 -21.15 0.79 -8.35
CA GLN A 427 -19.80 1.35 -8.29
C GLN A 427 -18.70 0.29 -8.49
N LEU A 428 -18.87 -0.94 -7.99
CA LEU A 428 -17.98 -2.05 -8.36
C LEU A 428 -18.05 -2.38 -9.86
N THR A 429 -19.20 -2.20 -10.50
CA THR A 429 -19.38 -2.45 -11.93
C THR A 429 -18.74 -1.33 -12.78
N ALA A 430 -18.84 -0.07 -12.34
CA ALA A 430 -18.10 1.04 -12.95
C ALA A 430 -16.57 0.84 -12.85
N PHE A 431 -16.08 0.36 -11.70
CA PHE A 431 -14.67 0.01 -11.52
C PHE A 431 -14.24 -1.15 -12.44
N GLU A 432 -15.09 -2.16 -12.61
CA GLU A 432 -14.86 -3.28 -13.53
C GLU A 432 -14.77 -2.83 -15.01
N VAL A 433 -15.67 -1.95 -15.46
CA VAL A 433 -15.60 -1.32 -16.79
C VAL A 433 -14.33 -0.49 -16.97
N TRP A 434 -13.89 0.21 -15.92
CA TRP A 434 -12.62 0.94 -15.93
C TRP A 434 -11.44 -0.02 -16.10
N LEU A 435 -11.41 -1.17 -15.40
CA LEU A 435 -10.33 -2.16 -15.51
C LEU A 435 -10.19 -2.77 -16.91
N ASP A 436 -11.28 -2.89 -17.67
CA ASP A 436 -11.24 -3.43 -19.03
C ASP A 436 -10.63 -2.46 -20.07
N HIS A 437 -10.56 -1.15 -19.74
CA HIS A 437 -10.10 -0.10 -20.67
C HIS A 437 -9.04 0.84 -20.08
N GLY A 438 -8.66 0.66 -18.81
CA GLY A 438 -7.76 1.52 -18.05
C GLY A 438 -6.29 1.30 -18.40
N SER A 439 -5.45 2.28 -18.08
CA SER A 439 -3.99 2.18 -18.20
C SER A 439 -3.30 3.26 -17.36
N GLN A 440 -1.99 3.11 -17.13
CA GLN A 440 -1.17 4.06 -16.37
C GLN A 440 -1.21 5.51 -16.91
N HIS A 441 -1.53 5.70 -18.20
CA HIS A 441 -1.57 7.00 -18.87
C HIS A 441 -2.95 7.67 -18.79
N LYS A 442 -3.98 6.97 -18.31
CA LYS A 442 -5.32 7.51 -18.11
C LYS A 442 -5.48 8.05 -16.68
N LYS A 443 -6.54 8.83 -16.46
CA LYS A 443 -6.90 9.25 -15.11
C LYS A 443 -7.12 8.01 -14.22
N PRO A 444 -6.67 8.05 -12.94
CA PRO A 444 -6.91 6.99 -11.98
C PRO A 444 -8.39 6.55 -11.87
N PRO A 445 -8.67 5.31 -11.46
CA PRO A 445 -10.02 4.84 -11.27
C PRO A 445 -10.67 5.53 -10.07
N GLU A 446 -11.69 6.33 -10.36
CA GLU A 446 -12.43 7.14 -9.41
C GLU A 446 -13.00 6.31 -8.23
N GLN A 447 -13.44 5.08 -8.52
CA GLN A 447 -14.10 4.18 -7.57
C GLN A 447 -13.14 3.52 -6.56
N LEU A 448 -11.82 3.74 -6.65
CA LEU A 448 -10.84 3.06 -5.79
C LEU A 448 -11.05 3.27 -4.26
N PRO A 449 -11.45 4.47 -3.77
CA PRO A 449 -11.85 4.65 -2.37
C PRO A 449 -13.14 3.91 -2.01
N ILE A 450 -14.07 3.74 -2.96
CA ILE A 450 -15.29 2.95 -2.77
C ILE A 450 -14.93 1.47 -2.61
N VAL A 451 -14.02 0.93 -3.43
CA VAL A 451 -13.53 -0.46 -3.30
C VAL A 451 -12.99 -0.71 -1.88
N LEU A 452 -12.20 0.21 -1.32
CA LEU A 452 -11.73 0.16 0.07
C LEU A 452 -12.90 0.11 1.08
N GLN A 453 -13.93 0.94 0.90
CA GLN A 453 -15.12 0.89 1.77
C GLN A 453 -15.87 -0.44 1.64
N VAL A 454 -15.92 -1.04 0.45
CA VAL A 454 -16.59 -2.33 0.21
C VAL A 454 -15.86 -3.51 0.85
N LEU A 455 -14.52 -3.47 0.98
CA LEU A 455 -13.76 -4.51 1.70
C LEU A 455 -14.24 -4.70 3.16
N LEU A 456 -14.75 -3.63 3.76
CA LEU A 456 -15.32 -3.65 5.11
C LEU A 456 -16.71 -4.32 5.18
N SER A 457 -17.39 -4.49 4.06
CA SER A 457 -18.63 -5.28 3.96
C SER A 457 -18.33 -6.78 3.95
N GLN A 458 -19.32 -7.61 4.27
CA GLN A 458 -19.24 -9.06 4.06
C GLN A 458 -19.81 -9.48 2.69
N CYS A 459 -20.95 -8.91 2.26
CA CYS A 459 -21.69 -9.37 1.07
C CYS A 459 -20.92 -9.22 -0.25
N HIS A 460 -20.18 -8.11 -0.42
CA HIS A 460 -19.48 -7.79 -1.67
C HIS A 460 -17.95 -7.95 -1.57
N ARG A 461 -17.43 -8.47 -0.45
CA ARG A 461 -15.98 -8.52 -0.18
C ARG A 461 -15.22 -9.31 -1.24
N PHE A 462 -15.73 -10.48 -1.62
CA PHE A 462 -15.07 -11.34 -2.59
C PHE A 462 -14.92 -10.64 -3.95
N ARG A 463 -16.01 -10.07 -4.50
CA ARG A 463 -15.96 -9.28 -5.75
C ARG A 463 -15.00 -8.09 -5.63
N ALA A 464 -15.04 -7.35 -4.53
CA ALA A 464 -14.15 -6.21 -4.32
C ALA A 464 -12.67 -6.61 -4.24
N LEU A 465 -12.32 -7.73 -3.59
CA LEU A 465 -10.95 -8.26 -3.56
C LEU A 465 -10.51 -8.77 -4.94
N VAL A 466 -11.38 -9.43 -5.71
CA VAL A 466 -11.06 -9.89 -7.07
C VAL A 466 -10.78 -8.71 -8.00
N LEU A 467 -11.62 -7.67 -7.97
CA LEU A 467 -11.40 -6.46 -8.77
C LEU A 467 -10.17 -5.68 -8.30
N LEU A 468 -9.90 -5.64 -6.98
CA LEU A 468 -8.65 -5.09 -6.45
C LEU A 468 -7.43 -5.88 -6.95
N GLY A 469 -7.48 -7.21 -6.93
CA GLY A 469 -6.41 -8.05 -7.49
C GLY A 469 -6.15 -7.71 -8.95
N ARG A 470 -7.20 -7.69 -9.79
CA ARG A 470 -7.12 -7.25 -11.20
C ARG A 470 -6.49 -5.86 -11.36
N PHE A 471 -6.77 -4.93 -10.44
CA PHE A 471 -6.15 -3.59 -10.45
C PHE A 471 -4.66 -3.62 -10.12
N LEU A 472 -4.27 -4.29 -9.03
CA LEU A 472 -2.87 -4.42 -8.61
C LEU A 472 -2.00 -5.17 -9.63
N ASP A 473 -2.63 -6.03 -10.44
CA ASP A 473 -1.97 -6.76 -11.53
C ASP A 473 -1.53 -5.85 -12.70
N MET A 474 -2.12 -4.64 -12.84
CA MET A 474 -1.77 -3.65 -13.87
C MET A 474 -0.39 -3.00 -13.67
N GLY A 475 0.31 -3.32 -12.58
CA GLY A 475 1.71 -2.97 -12.35
C GLY A 475 1.99 -2.09 -11.11
N PRO A 476 3.26 -1.74 -10.87
CA PRO A 476 3.71 -1.04 -9.66
C PRO A 476 2.95 0.25 -9.32
N TRP A 477 2.59 1.04 -10.34
CA TRP A 477 1.84 2.29 -10.20
C TRP A 477 0.44 2.07 -9.59
N ALA A 478 -0.22 0.95 -9.88
CA ALA A 478 -1.52 0.60 -9.35
C ALA A 478 -1.43 0.16 -7.88
N VAL A 479 -0.35 -0.54 -7.53
CA VAL A 479 -0.05 -0.91 -6.14
C VAL A 479 0.24 0.33 -5.29
N ASP A 480 1.07 1.25 -5.76
CA ASP A 480 1.33 2.54 -5.09
C ASP A 480 0.03 3.34 -4.89
N LEU A 481 -0.84 3.40 -5.90
CA LEU A 481 -2.12 4.08 -5.82
C LEU A 481 -3.09 3.43 -4.82
N ALA A 482 -3.14 2.10 -4.74
CA ALA A 482 -4.01 1.39 -3.79
C ALA A 482 -3.51 1.54 -2.34
N LEU A 483 -2.19 1.47 -2.13
CA LEU A 483 -1.56 1.75 -0.83
C LEU A 483 -1.80 3.22 -0.43
N SER A 484 -1.68 4.14 -1.39
CA SER A 484 -2.02 5.56 -1.26
C SER A 484 -3.48 5.82 -0.87
N VAL A 485 -4.45 5.08 -1.42
CA VAL A 485 -5.87 5.15 -0.96
C VAL A 485 -6.02 4.67 0.50
N GLY A 486 -5.04 3.94 1.04
CA GLY A 486 -5.00 3.48 2.41
C GLY A 486 -5.51 2.05 2.58
N ILE A 487 -5.37 1.20 1.57
CA ILE A 487 -5.94 -0.16 1.56
C ILE A 487 -5.23 -1.13 2.52
N PHE A 488 -3.96 -0.87 2.81
CA PHE A 488 -3.06 -1.70 3.60
C PHE A 488 -3.63 -2.23 4.94
N PRO A 489 -4.09 -1.38 5.90
CA PRO A 489 -4.61 -1.87 7.18
C PRO A 489 -5.87 -2.73 7.06
N TYR A 490 -6.62 -2.60 5.96
CA TYR A 490 -7.82 -3.41 5.72
C TYR A 490 -7.43 -4.80 5.23
N VAL A 491 -6.52 -4.88 4.25
CA VAL A 491 -6.01 -6.15 3.71
C VAL A 491 -5.21 -6.93 4.76
N LEU A 492 -4.42 -6.24 5.61
CA LEU A 492 -3.74 -6.85 6.76
C LEU A 492 -4.73 -7.47 7.75
N LYS A 493 -5.79 -6.75 8.11
CA LYS A 493 -6.83 -7.28 9.00
C LYS A 493 -7.59 -8.47 8.40
N LEU A 494 -7.71 -8.55 7.07
CA LEU A 494 -8.38 -9.67 6.41
C LEU A 494 -7.61 -11.00 6.51
N LEU A 495 -6.29 -10.98 6.80
CA LEU A 495 -5.52 -12.20 7.10
C LEU A 495 -6.01 -12.94 8.37
N GLN A 496 -6.79 -12.29 9.23
CA GLN A 496 -7.44 -12.93 10.38
C GLN A 496 -8.67 -13.78 9.98
N THR A 497 -9.04 -13.79 8.69
CA THR A 497 -10.25 -14.47 8.18
C THR A 497 -9.93 -15.88 7.72
N ILE A 498 -10.72 -16.87 8.18
CA ILE A 498 -10.55 -18.28 7.84
C ILE A 498 -11.34 -18.76 6.60
N THR A 499 -12.00 -17.86 5.87
CA THR A 499 -12.83 -18.19 4.70
C THR A 499 -11.95 -18.64 3.51
N PRO A 500 -12.10 -19.87 2.99
CA PRO A 500 -11.18 -20.42 1.97
C PRO A 500 -11.22 -19.63 0.65
N GLU A 501 -12.41 -19.19 0.23
CA GLU A 501 -12.61 -18.36 -0.98
C GLU A 501 -11.76 -17.08 -0.98
N LEU A 502 -11.48 -16.51 0.20
CA LEU A 502 -10.68 -15.29 0.32
C LEU A 502 -9.17 -15.57 0.29
N GLN A 503 -8.73 -16.80 0.55
CA GLN A 503 -7.31 -17.11 0.73
C GLN A 503 -6.51 -16.90 -0.55
N GLN A 504 -6.99 -17.46 -1.67
CA GLN A 504 -6.30 -17.37 -2.95
C GLN A 504 -6.10 -15.91 -3.40
N ILE A 505 -7.14 -15.08 -3.27
CA ILE A 505 -7.08 -13.66 -3.65
C ILE A 505 -6.27 -12.81 -2.66
N LEU A 506 -6.27 -13.14 -1.36
CA LEU A 506 -5.43 -12.45 -0.37
C LEU A 506 -3.93 -12.77 -0.57
N VAL A 507 -3.56 -14.01 -0.90
CA VAL A 507 -2.19 -14.39 -1.28
C VAL A 507 -1.74 -13.59 -2.51
N PHE A 508 -2.58 -13.51 -3.54
CA PHE A 508 -2.30 -12.73 -4.75
C PHE A 508 -2.09 -11.23 -4.45
N ILE A 509 -2.99 -10.61 -3.69
CA ILE A 509 -2.88 -9.20 -3.29
C ILE A 509 -1.58 -8.94 -2.50
N TRP A 510 -1.24 -9.82 -1.55
CA TRP A 510 -0.01 -9.66 -0.76
C TRP A 510 1.26 -9.87 -1.57
N THR A 511 1.24 -10.76 -2.57
CA THR A 511 2.32 -10.91 -3.55
C THR A 511 2.57 -9.58 -4.28
N LYS A 512 1.52 -8.92 -4.79
CA LYS A 512 1.65 -7.63 -5.48
C LYS A 512 2.11 -6.50 -4.56
N ILE A 513 1.66 -6.47 -3.31
CA ILE A 513 2.10 -5.46 -2.31
C ILE A 513 3.58 -5.65 -1.96
N LEU A 514 4.02 -6.87 -1.65
CA LEU A 514 5.40 -7.15 -1.24
C LEU A 514 6.41 -7.08 -2.39
N ALA A 515 5.97 -7.29 -3.63
CA ALA A 515 6.79 -7.03 -4.82
C ALA A 515 7.09 -5.54 -5.04
N LEU A 516 6.29 -4.62 -4.48
CA LEU A 516 6.57 -3.18 -4.48
C LEU A 516 7.28 -2.72 -3.21
N ASP A 517 6.80 -3.15 -2.03
CA ASP A 517 7.22 -2.58 -0.75
C ASP A 517 7.51 -3.65 0.31
N LYS A 518 8.77 -4.12 0.32
CA LYS A 518 9.32 -5.06 1.32
C LYS A 518 9.15 -4.59 2.77
N SER A 519 9.05 -3.28 3.05
CA SER A 519 8.93 -2.79 4.45
C SER A 519 7.71 -3.34 5.19
N CYS A 520 6.70 -3.80 4.46
CA CYS A 520 5.49 -4.44 5.00
C CYS A 520 5.76 -5.72 5.81
N GLN A 521 6.95 -6.34 5.69
CA GLN A 521 7.39 -7.48 6.51
C GLN A 521 7.24 -7.23 8.02
N VAL A 522 7.48 -6.00 8.48
CA VAL A 522 7.42 -5.65 9.92
C VAL A 522 5.99 -5.70 10.44
N ASP A 523 5.04 -5.18 9.67
CA ASP A 523 3.62 -5.16 10.02
C ASP A 523 3.02 -6.59 9.96
N LEU A 524 3.40 -7.37 8.94
CA LEU A 524 2.98 -8.77 8.78
C LEU A 524 3.44 -9.69 9.92
N VAL A 525 4.68 -9.55 10.39
CA VAL A 525 5.18 -10.34 11.51
C VAL A 525 4.50 -9.92 12.82
N LYS A 526 4.38 -8.61 13.04
CA LYS A 526 3.77 -8.03 14.26
C LYS A 526 2.32 -8.45 14.48
N ASP A 527 1.51 -8.51 13.43
CA ASP A 527 0.08 -8.86 13.50
C ASP A 527 -0.18 -10.37 13.23
N GLY A 528 0.86 -11.21 13.16
CA GLY A 528 0.73 -12.66 12.99
C GLY A 528 0.37 -13.13 11.57
N GLY A 529 0.51 -12.27 10.57
CA GLY A 529 0.17 -12.55 9.18
C GLY A 529 1.03 -13.66 8.53
N HIS A 530 2.27 -13.86 8.99
CA HIS A 530 3.15 -14.92 8.49
C HIS A 530 2.52 -16.33 8.62
N THR A 531 1.85 -16.62 9.74
CA THR A 531 1.17 -17.90 9.99
C THR A 531 0.08 -18.20 8.94
N TYR A 532 -0.53 -17.17 8.35
CA TYR A 532 -1.53 -17.32 7.29
C TYR A 532 -0.93 -17.96 6.04
N PHE A 533 0.20 -17.45 5.58
CA PHE A 533 0.86 -17.93 4.35
C PHE A 533 1.48 -19.31 4.54
N ILE A 534 2.00 -19.62 5.74
CA ILE A 534 2.49 -20.97 6.08
C ILE A 534 1.35 -21.99 6.01
N ARG A 535 0.17 -21.66 6.56
CA ARG A 535 -1.02 -22.52 6.48
C ARG A 535 -1.58 -22.66 5.07
N PHE A 536 -1.44 -21.63 4.24
CA PHE A 536 -1.82 -21.70 2.82
C PHE A 536 -0.85 -22.56 2.01
N LEU A 537 0.45 -22.49 2.30
CA LEU A 537 1.49 -23.28 1.66
C LEU A 537 1.25 -24.79 1.85
N ASP A 538 0.98 -25.22 3.10
CA ASP A 538 0.64 -26.62 3.44
C ASP A 538 -0.80 -27.03 3.04
N SER A 539 -1.60 -26.13 2.45
CA SER A 539 -2.98 -26.43 2.05
C SER A 539 -3.03 -27.34 0.83
N VAL A 540 -3.74 -28.46 0.94
CA VAL A 540 -3.94 -29.43 -0.15
C VAL A 540 -4.70 -28.83 -1.34
N GLU A 541 -5.60 -27.87 -1.08
CA GLU A 541 -6.49 -27.24 -2.07
C GLU A 541 -5.82 -26.12 -2.90
N ALA A 542 -4.59 -25.71 -2.55
CA ALA A 542 -3.86 -24.64 -3.24
C ALA A 542 -3.16 -25.15 -4.52
N TYR A 543 -3.34 -24.43 -5.62
CA TYR A 543 -2.63 -24.67 -6.89
C TYR A 543 -1.13 -24.33 -6.77
N PRO A 544 -0.22 -24.96 -7.53
CA PRO A 544 1.22 -24.75 -7.34
C PRO A 544 1.67 -23.31 -7.62
N GLU A 545 1.14 -22.64 -8.65
CA GLU A 545 1.33 -21.18 -8.86
C GLU A 545 1.00 -20.35 -7.61
N GLN A 546 -0.08 -20.70 -6.91
CA GLN A 546 -0.52 -20.00 -5.69
C GLN A 546 0.37 -20.34 -4.49
N ARG A 547 0.89 -21.57 -4.41
CA ARG A 547 1.91 -21.94 -3.41
C ARG A 547 3.25 -21.25 -3.68
N ALA A 548 3.63 -21.04 -4.94
CA ALA A 548 4.80 -20.25 -5.31
C ALA A 548 4.64 -18.78 -4.87
N MET A 549 3.46 -18.18 -5.06
CA MET A 549 3.13 -16.86 -4.51
C MET A 549 3.21 -16.80 -2.98
N ALA A 550 2.73 -17.84 -2.27
CA ALA A 550 2.87 -17.91 -0.81
C ALA A 550 4.32 -18.07 -0.36
N ALA A 551 5.13 -18.87 -1.07
CA ALA A 551 6.56 -19.03 -0.81
C ALA A 551 7.35 -17.73 -1.09
N PHE A 552 6.99 -16.97 -2.14
CA PHE A 552 7.49 -15.61 -2.38
C PHE A 552 7.18 -14.68 -1.20
N VAL A 553 5.91 -14.61 -0.77
CA VAL A 553 5.48 -13.76 0.36
C VAL A 553 6.28 -14.11 1.62
N LEU A 554 6.49 -15.40 1.90
CA LEU A 554 7.29 -15.86 3.04
C LEU A 554 8.77 -15.52 2.89
N ALA A 555 9.36 -15.67 1.70
CA ALA A 555 10.74 -15.26 1.41
C ALA A 555 10.95 -13.76 1.71
N VAL A 556 10.03 -12.90 1.26
CA VAL A 556 10.11 -11.45 1.53
C VAL A 556 9.91 -11.12 3.01
N ILE A 557 9.08 -11.88 3.75
CA ILE A 557 8.86 -11.68 5.20
C ILE A 557 10.15 -11.91 6.03
N VAL A 558 11.03 -12.81 5.58
CA VAL A 558 12.23 -13.25 6.31
C VAL A 558 13.53 -12.61 5.80
N ASP A 559 13.56 -12.14 4.55
CA ASP A 559 14.75 -11.58 3.88
C ASP A 559 15.35 -10.38 4.65
N GLY A 560 16.50 -10.60 5.30
CA GLY A 560 17.17 -9.61 6.13
C GLY A 560 16.38 -9.19 7.38
N HIS A 561 15.45 -10.02 7.86
CA HIS A 561 14.52 -9.67 8.95
C HIS A 561 14.50 -10.73 10.05
N ARG A 562 15.41 -10.60 11.03
CA ARG A 562 15.58 -11.57 12.13
C ARG A 562 14.27 -11.95 12.83
N ARG A 563 13.43 -10.97 13.19
CA ARG A 563 12.13 -11.24 13.84
C ARG A 563 11.13 -12.00 12.96
N GLY A 564 11.26 -11.87 11.63
CA GLY A 564 10.52 -12.68 10.68
C GLY A 564 11.05 -14.11 10.61
N GLN A 565 12.37 -14.26 10.58
CA GLN A 565 13.01 -15.59 10.61
C GLN A 565 12.63 -16.36 11.87
N GLU A 566 12.78 -15.76 13.06
CA GLU A 566 12.38 -16.31 14.37
C GLU A 566 10.92 -16.80 14.33
N ALA A 567 9.97 -15.92 13.99
CA ALA A 567 8.55 -16.24 13.98
C ALA A 567 8.17 -17.32 12.92
N CYS A 568 8.85 -17.36 11.78
CA CYS A 568 8.64 -18.39 10.77
C CYS A 568 9.21 -19.77 11.18
N ILE A 569 10.28 -19.82 11.98
CA ILE A 569 10.82 -21.05 12.55
C ILE A 569 9.89 -21.60 13.64
N GLU A 570 9.43 -20.75 14.56
CA GLU A 570 8.41 -21.12 15.56
C GLU A 570 7.14 -21.70 14.91
N ALA A 571 6.78 -21.18 13.73
CA ALA A 571 5.68 -21.67 12.91
C ALA A 571 6.01 -22.88 11.98
N ASN A 572 7.17 -23.52 12.17
CA ASN A 572 7.64 -24.72 11.47
C ASN A 572 7.82 -24.59 9.94
N LEU A 573 8.14 -23.39 9.43
CA LEU A 573 8.33 -23.16 7.98
C LEU A 573 9.37 -24.09 7.34
N VAL A 574 10.48 -24.38 8.04
CA VAL A 574 11.54 -25.27 7.54
C VAL A 574 10.96 -26.63 7.11
N HIS A 575 10.18 -27.27 7.99
CA HIS A 575 9.63 -28.60 7.73
C HIS A 575 8.57 -28.57 6.62
N VAL A 576 7.72 -27.53 6.58
CA VAL A 576 6.71 -27.36 5.52
C VAL A 576 7.37 -27.25 4.14
N CYS A 577 8.38 -26.40 3.99
CA CYS A 577 9.08 -26.24 2.71
C CYS A 577 9.83 -27.51 2.29
N LEU A 578 10.57 -28.16 3.20
CA LEU A 578 11.32 -29.38 2.90
C LEU A 578 10.41 -30.56 2.53
N LYS A 579 9.24 -30.70 3.18
CA LYS A 579 8.20 -31.68 2.82
C LYS A 579 7.75 -31.53 1.37
N HIS A 580 7.57 -30.30 0.88
CA HIS A 580 7.21 -30.06 -0.52
C HIS A 580 8.36 -30.38 -1.49
N LEU A 581 9.61 -30.03 -1.16
CA LEU A 581 10.80 -30.38 -1.95
C LEU A 581 11.09 -31.89 -2.00
N GLN A 582 10.73 -32.65 -0.97
CA GLN A 582 10.82 -34.11 -0.97
C GLN A 582 9.69 -34.80 -1.76
N SER A 583 8.51 -34.19 -1.80
CA SER A 583 7.33 -34.76 -2.48
C SER A 583 7.44 -34.68 -4.00
N SER A 584 8.20 -33.72 -4.53
CA SER A 584 8.58 -33.61 -5.93
C SER A 584 9.57 -34.69 -6.36
N THR A 585 9.10 -35.93 -6.46
CA THR A 585 9.86 -37.04 -7.06
C THR A 585 9.64 -37.08 -8.58
N PRO A 586 10.64 -37.50 -9.38
CA PRO A 586 10.70 -37.24 -10.83
C PRO A 586 9.67 -37.96 -11.71
N ASN A 587 8.68 -38.65 -11.14
CA ASN A 587 7.57 -39.29 -11.86
C ASN A 587 6.24 -38.52 -11.78
N ASP A 588 6.12 -37.50 -10.93
CA ASP A 588 4.93 -36.65 -10.87
C ASP A 588 5.12 -35.44 -11.81
N GLY A 589 4.51 -35.51 -12.99
CA GLY A 589 4.53 -34.47 -14.03
C GLY A 589 3.76 -33.18 -13.68
N GLN A 590 3.63 -32.87 -12.38
CA GLN A 590 2.90 -31.71 -11.84
C GLN A 590 3.77 -30.79 -10.96
N THR A 591 5.07 -31.06 -10.83
CA THR A 591 5.96 -30.17 -10.08
C THR A 591 6.27 -28.91 -10.89
N GLU A 592 5.72 -27.76 -10.50
CA GLU A 592 6.01 -26.48 -11.16
C GLU A 592 7.42 -25.94 -10.80
N PRO A 593 8.26 -25.61 -11.79
CA PRO A 593 9.61 -25.08 -11.53
C PRO A 593 9.62 -23.79 -10.70
N LEU A 594 8.64 -22.91 -10.92
CA LEU A 594 8.49 -21.66 -10.16
C LEU A 594 8.24 -21.91 -8.67
N PHE A 595 7.53 -23.00 -8.33
CA PHE A 595 7.30 -23.36 -6.94
C PHE A 595 8.57 -23.89 -6.27
N LEU A 596 9.32 -24.77 -6.95
CA LEU A 596 10.64 -25.22 -6.47
C LEU A 596 11.59 -24.05 -6.25
N GLN A 597 11.67 -23.13 -7.22
CA GLN A 597 12.50 -21.92 -7.14
C GLN A 597 12.19 -21.11 -5.86
N TRP A 598 10.92 -20.78 -5.63
CA TRP A 598 10.53 -19.98 -4.46
C TRP A 598 10.63 -20.72 -3.13
N LEU A 599 10.45 -22.05 -3.09
CA LEU A 599 10.78 -22.85 -1.91
C LEU A 599 12.26 -22.77 -1.57
N CYS A 600 13.14 -22.89 -2.57
CA CYS A 600 14.58 -22.77 -2.38
C CYS A 600 14.98 -21.37 -1.88
N LEU A 601 14.47 -20.31 -2.50
CA LEU A 601 14.73 -18.92 -2.09
C LEU A 601 14.20 -18.61 -0.68
N CYS A 602 13.00 -19.09 -0.35
CA CYS A 602 12.38 -18.90 0.96
C CYS A 602 13.21 -19.54 2.08
N LEU A 603 13.61 -20.80 1.93
CA LEU A 603 14.49 -21.48 2.89
C LEU A 603 15.87 -20.83 2.95
N GLY A 604 16.45 -20.50 1.79
CA GLY A 604 17.75 -19.83 1.70
C GLY A 604 17.78 -18.50 2.48
N LYS A 605 16.71 -17.71 2.42
CA LYS A 605 16.52 -16.46 3.18
C LYS A 605 16.12 -16.67 4.65
N LEU A 606 15.50 -17.80 4.98
CA LEU A 606 15.13 -18.14 6.35
C LEU A 606 16.36 -18.41 7.23
N TRP A 607 17.37 -19.09 6.68
CA TRP A 607 18.63 -19.38 7.38
C TRP A 607 19.82 -18.49 6.98
N GLU A 608 19.62 -17.53 6.08
CA GLU A 608 20.62 -16.52 5.75
C GLU A 608 21.07 -15.80 7.02
N ASP A 609 22.36 -15.98 7.32
CA ASP A 609 23.07 -15.44 8.48
C ASP A 609 22.32 -15.68 9.81
N TYR A 610 21.73 -16.89 9.97
CA TYR A 610 21.02 -17.31 11.20
C TYR A 610 21.41 -18.72 11.65
N THR A 611 22.31 -18.82 12.63
CA THR A 611 22.89 -20.09 13.12
C THR A 611 21.84 -21.12 13.58
N GLU A 612 20.79 -20.71 14.29
CA GLU A 612 19.74 -21.61 14.79
C GLU A 612 18.92 -22.22 13.63
N ALA A 613 18.57 -21.40 12.64
CA ALA A 613 17.89 -21.85 11.42
C ALA A 613 18.76 -22.82 10.59
N GLN A 614 20.08 -22.55 10.52
CA GLN A 614 21.04 -23.44 9.87
C GLN A 614 21.08 -24.80 10.58
N ILE A 615 21.16 -24.82 11.92
CA ILE A 615 21.13 -26.05 12.73
C ILE A 615 19.85 -26.85 12.46
N ILE A 616 18.68 -26.21 12.48
CA ILE A 616 17.39 -26.86 12.21
C ILE A 616 17.34 -27.41 10.77
N GLY A 617 17.85 -26.66 9.79
CA GLY A 617 17.95 -27.11 8.39
C GLY A 617 18.87 -28.32 8.21
N LEU A 618 20.00 -28.35 8.92
CA LEU A 618 20.93 -29.48 8.93
C LEU A 618 20.33 -30.72 9.60
N GLN A 619 19.66 -30.57 10.75
CA GLN A 619 18.95 -31.66 11.43
C GLN A 619 17.80 -32.23 10.60
N ALA A 620 17.20 -31.42 9.71
CA ALA A 620 16.17 -31.84 8.77
C ALA A 620 16.71 -32.43 7.44
N ASP A 621 18.02 -32.70 7.36
CA ASP A 621 18.73 -33.25 6.19
C ASP A 621 18.53 -32.42 4.89
N ALA A 622 18.46 -31.09 5.02
CA ALA A 622 18.34 -30.20 3.87
C ALA A 622 19.42 -30.45 2.78
N PRO A 623 20.72 -30.68 3.09
CA PRO A 623 21.73 -30.92 2.06
C PRO A 623 21.42 -32.09 1.12
N ALA A 624 20.83 -33.18 1.62
CA ALA A 624 20.44 -34.32 0.80
C ALA A 624 19.19 -34.02 -0.05
N ILE A 625 18.24 -33.24 0.48
CA ILE A 625 17.00 -32.83 -0.20
C ILE A 625 17.30 -31.87 -1.37
N TYR A 626 18.31 -31.01 -1.23
CA TYR A 626 18.73 -30.07 -2.28
C TYR A 626 19.63 -30.68 -3.35
N ALA A 627 20.36 -31.77 -3.05
CA ALA A 627 21.24 -32.44 -4.00
C ALA A 627 20.60 -32.81 -5.35
N PRO A 628 19.36 -33.38 -5.44
CA PRO A 628 18.71 -33.62 -6.72
C PRO A 628 18.34 -32.33 -7.47
N LEU A 629 17.99 -31.25 -6.76
CA LEU A 629 17.58 -29.97 -7.37
C LEU A 629 18.71 -29.30 -8.18
N LEU A 630 19.97 -29.65 -7.88
CA LEU A 630 21.14 -29.24 -8.67
C LEU A 630 21.20 -29.86 -10.07
N SER A 631 20.36 -30.85 -10.37
CA SER A 631 20.25 -31.51 -11.68
C SER A 631 18.97 -31.16 -12.45
N GLU A 632 18.13 -30.27 -11.93
CA GLU A 632 16.86 -29.87 -12.58
C GLU A 632 17.09 -29.18 -13.93
N PRO A 633 16.21 -29.36 -14.93
CA PRO A 633 16.45 -28.80 -16.26
C PRO A 633 16.47 -27.26 -16.27
N GLN A 634 15.60 -26.61 -15.49
CA GLN A 634 15.53 -25.14 -15.37
C GLN A 634 16.74 -24.57 -14.61
N PRO A 635 17.54 -23.67 -15.22
CA PRO A 635 18.65 -23.00 -14.53
C PRO A 635 18.25 -22.20 -13.29
N GLU A 636 17.02 -21.69 -13.25
CA GLU A 636 16.47 -20.87 -12.17
C GLU A 636 16.32 -21.67 -10.87
N VAL A 637 15.88 -22.93 -10.98
CA VAL A 637 15.77 -23.87 -9.86
C VAL A 637 17.17 -24.25 -9.35
N ARG A 638 18.08 -24.60 -10.28
CA ARG A 638 19.48 -24.92 -9.94
C ARG A 638 20.18 -23.76 -9.23
N ALA A 639 20.04 -22.53 -9.73
CA ALA A 639 20.64 -21.35 -9.11
C ALA A 639 20.07 -21.09 -7.71
N SER A 640 18.75 -21.24 -7.53
CA SER A 640 18.10 -21.06 -6.23
C SER A 640 18.47 -22.16 -5.23
N ALA A 641 18.68 -23.40 -5.69
CA ALA A 641 19.19 -24.50 -4.88
C ALA A 641 20.65 -24.27 -4.44
N VAL A 642 21.50 -23.73 -5.33
CA VAL A 642 22.86 -23.29 -5.01
C VAL A 642 22.86 -22.17 -3.97
N PHE A 643 22.02 -21.15 -4.14
CA PHE A 643 21.85 -20.06 -3.17
C PHE A 643 21.50 -20.59 -1.77
N ALA A 644 20.47 -21.44 -1.68
CA ALA A 644 20.02 -22.00 -0.41
C ALA A 644 21.09 -22.88 0.27
N LEU A 645 21.84 -23.66 -0.50
CA LEU A 645 22.98 -24.43 0.01
C LEU A 645 24.13 -23.51 0.45
N GLY A 646 24.40 -22.42 -0.28
CA GLY A 646 25.44 -21.44 0.05
C GLY A 646 25.14 -20.59 1.30
N THR A 647 23.87 -20.33 1.59
CA THR A 647 23.46 -19.66 2.84
C THR A 647 23.42 -20.59 4.06
N LEU A 648 23.37 -21.91 3.84
CA LEU A 648 23.45 -22.93 4.90
C LEU A 648 24.89 -23.16 5.42
N VAL A 649 25.91 -22.70 4.68
CA VAL A 649 27.32 -22.71 5.11
C VAL A 649 27.58 -21.60 6.14
N ASP A 650 28.32 -21.92 7.21
CA ASP A 650 28.70 -20.93 8.21
C ASP A 650 29.76 -19.96 7.67
N VAL A 651 29.58 -18.68 7.97
CA VAL A 651 30.47 -17.57 7.59
C VAL A 651 31.44 -17.23 8.73
N GLY A 652 31.32 -17.87 9.90
CA GLY A 652 32.29 -17.79 11.00
C GLY A 652 32.26 -16.48 11.78
N PHE A 653 31.16 -15.72 11.70
CA PHE A 653 31.01 -14.44 12.42
C PHE A 653 30.90 -14.60 13.95
N ASP A 654 30.46 -15.76 14.45
CA ASP A 654 30.19 -15.97 15.89
C ASP A 654 31.39 -16.54 16.67
N SER A 655 32.56 -16.71 16.06
CA SER A 655 33.77 -17.27 16.72
C SER A 655 34.44 -16.32 17.73
N SER A 656 33.69 -15.36 18.29
CA SER A 656 34.13 -14.37 19.26
C SER A 656 33.24 -14.29 20.50
N ARG A 657 32.38 -15.28 20.74
CA ARG A 657 31.75 -15.49 22.06
C ARG A 657 32.57 -16.54 22.81
N ASP A 658 32.92 -16.20 24.06
CA ASP A 658 34.02 -16.84 24.78
C ASP A 658 33.84 -18.34 25.06
N ASP A 659 35.00 -18.99 25.21
CA ASP A 659 35.27 -20.38 25.58
C ASP A 659 34.76 -20.74 26.99
N VAL A 660 33.44 -20.68 27.21
CA VAL A 660 32.77 -21.00 28.48
C VAL A 660 31.55 -21.88 28.22
N GLY A 661 31.78 -23.19 28.31
CA GLY A 661 30.86 -24.25 27.88
C GLY A 661 29.46 -24.33 28.52
N GLY A 662 28.59 -25.08 27.85
CA GLY A 662 27.23 -25.37 28.29
C GLY A 662 26.36 -26.00 27.20
N ASP A 663 26.68 -27.25 26.84
CA ASP A 663 25.78 -28.33 26.36
C ASP A 663 24.36 -27.94 25.85
N GLU A 664 24.18 -27.96 24.52
CA GLU A 664 23.02 -28.44 23.73
C GLU A 664 23.08 -27.87 22.29
N GLY A 665 24.08 -28.31 21.52
CA GLY A 665 24.27 -27.95 20.11
C GLY A 665 24.77 -29.15 19.32
N VAL A 666 24.49 -29.15 18.00
CA VAL A 666 24.95 -30.22 17.09
C VAL A 666 26.46 -30.38 17.19
N ASP A 667 26.92 -31.63 17.32
CA ASP A 667 28.34 -32.00 17.43
C ASP A 667 29.12 -31.34 16.27
N ASP A 668 30.18 -30.57 16.57
CA ASP A 668 30.89 -29.75 15.56
C ASP A 668 31.35 -30.59 14.36
N ASP A 669 31.68 -31.86 14.62
CA ASP A 669 32.02 -32.88 13.63
C ASP A 669 30.88 -33.18 12.63
N GLU A 670 29.60 -33.10 13.02
CA GLU A 670 28.45 -33.27 12.12
C GLU A 670 28.24 -32.03 11.24
N LYS A 671 28.37 -30.83 11.79
CA LYS A 671 28.32 -29.58 11.03
C LYS A 671 29.43 -29.54 9.97
N VAL A 672 30.67 -29.89 10.33
CA VAL A 672 31.79 -29.98 9.38
C VAL A 672 31.56 -31.05 8.29
N LYS A 673 31.00 -32.21 8.63
CA LYS A 673 30.61 -33.23 7.62
C LYS A 673 29.57 -32.68 6.65
N ALA A 674 28.56 -31.96 7.14
CA ALA A 674 27.53 -31.36 6.32
C ALA A 674 28.08 -30.27 5.39
N GLU A 675 28.93 -29.36 5.89
CA GLU A 675 29.62 -28.37 5.04
C GLU A 675 30.45 -29.02 3.93
N ILE A 676 31.17 -30.10 4.24
CA ILE A 676 31.93 -30.87 3.23
C ILE A 676 30.99 -31.48 2.17
N CYS A 677 29.82 -31.98 2.56
CA CYS A 677 28.81 -32.48 1.62
C CYS A 677 28.24 -31.36 0.75
N ILE A 678 27.87 -30.22 1.35
CA ILE A 678 27.38 -29.02 0.64
C ILE A 678 28.40 -28.57 -0.40
N VAL A 679 29.66 -28.36 -0.01
CA VAL A 679 30.73 -27.88 -0.92
C VAL A 679 31.02 -28.88 -2.04
N LYS A 680 30.99 -30.20 -1.78
CA LYS A 680 31.11 -31.21 -2.84
C LYS A 680 29.97 -31.11 -3.87
N SER A 681 28.74 -30.90 -3.41
CA SER A 681 27.58 -30.71 -4.27
C SER A 681 27.71 -29.43 -5.11
N LEU A 682 28.08 -28.30 -4.49
CA LEU A 682 28.35 -27.03 -5.17
C LEU A 682 29.47 -27.13 -6.21
N LEU A 683 30.55 -27.87 -5.92
CA LEU A 683 31.66 -28.09 -6.85
C LEU A 683 31.25 -28.90 -8.10
N SER A 684 30.19 -29.72 -8.02
CA SER A 684 29.71 -30.50 -9.16
C SER A 684 29.03 -29.64 -10.25
N VAL A 685 28.53 -28.46 -9.88
CA VAL A 685 27.85 -27.49 -10.76
C VAL A 685 28.73 -26.28 -11.15
N VAL A 686 30.03 -26.30 -10.85
CA VAL A 686 30.98 -25.24 -11.30
C VAL A 686 31.05 -25.14 -12.83
N SER A 687 30.86 -26.25 -13.53
CA SER A 687 30.86 -26.33 -15.00
C SER A 687 29.46 -26.19 -15.64
N ASP A 688 28.50 -25.55 -14.95
CA ASP A 688 27.15 -25.37 -15.49
C ASP A 688 27.14 -24.54 -16.79
N GLY A 689 26.27 -24.92 -17.73
CA GLY A 689 26.07 -24.15 -18.97
C GLY A 689 25.49 -22.75 -18.72
N SER A 690 24.66 -22.58 -17.69
CA SER A 690 24.04 -21.29 -17.35
C SER A 690 24.98 -20.37 -16.56
N PRO A 691 25.23 -19.13 -17.02
CA PRO A 691 25.96 -18.13 -16.24
C PRO A 691 25.30 -17.83 -14.88
N LEU A 692 23.96 -17.85 -14.81
CA LEU A 692 23.17 -17.61 -13.59
C LEU A 692 23.56 -18.58 -12.47
N VAL A 693 23.65 -19.88 -12.79
CA VAL A 693 24.05 -20.91 -11.82
C VAL A 693 25.50 -20.71 -11.40
N ARG A 694 26.41 -20.46 -12.35
CA ARG A 694 27.84 -20.25 -12.06
C ARG A 694 28.11 -18.99 -11.22
N ALA A 695 27.29 -17.94 -11.35
CA ALA A 695 27.36 -16.75 -10.51
C ALA A 695 27.03 -17.09 -9.05
N GLU A 696 25.90 -17.76 -8.80
CA GLU A 696 25.52 -18.21 -7.46
C GLU A 696 26.54 -19.20 -6.85
N VAL A 697 27.12 -20.09 -7.66
CA VAL A 697 28.19 -20.99 -7.19
C VAL A 697 29.42 -20.20 -6.74
N ALA A 698 29.78 -19.13 -7.45
CA ALA A 698 30.89 -18.26 -7.06
C ALA A 698 30.58 -17.51 -5.74
N VAL A 699 29.35 -17.05 -5.52
CA VAL A 699 28.91 -16.42 -4.27
C VAL A 699 28.92 -17.42 -3.10
N ALA A 700 28.38 -18.62 -3.29
CA ALA A 700 28.38 -19.69 -2.29
C ALA A 700 29.81 -20.12 -1.92
N LEU A 701 30.70 -20.28 -2.91
CA LEU A 701 32.12 -20.56 -2.67
C LEU A 701 32.84 -19.38 -2.00
N ALA A 702 32.44 -18.13 -2.23
CA ALA A 702 32.98 -16.97 -1.53
C ALA A 702 32.57 -16.96 -0.05
N ARG A 703 31.31 -17.30 0.29
CA ARG A 703 30.84 -17.50 1.67
C ARG A 703 31.66 -18.57 2.39
N PHE A 704 31.80 -19.76 1.79
CA PHE A 704 32.66 -20.83 2.32
C PHE A 704 34.13 -20.37 2.46
N ALA A 705 34.65 -19.63 1.48
CA ALA A 705 36.03 -19.18 1.50
C ALA A 705 36.33 -18.12 2.58
N PHE A 706 35.32 -17.36 2.99
CA PHE A 706 35.42 -16.41 4.11
C PHE A 706 35.61 -17.16 5.44
N GLY A 707 34.74 -18.12 5.75
CA GLY A 707 34.85 -18.96 6.95
C GLY A 707 36.14 -19.79 6.99
N HIS A 708 36.49 -20.44 5.88
CA HIS A 708 37.65 -21.35 5.78
C HIS A 708 38.94 -20.69 5.27
N ASN A 709 39.06 -19.36 5.40
CA ASN A 709 40.16 -18.59 4.78
C ASN A 709 41.57 -19.04 5.20
N LYS A 710 41.76 -19.56 6.41
CA LYS A 710 43.06 -20.09 6.90
C LYS A 710 43.48 -21.33 6.10
N HIS A 711 42.55 -22.26 5.88
CA HIS A 711 42.78 -23.49 5.10
C HIS A 711 43.05 -23.16 3.64
N LEU A 712 42.23 -22.30 3.02
CA LEU A 712 42.38 -21.93 1.62
C LEU A 712 43.67 -21.14 1.32
N LYS A 713 44.14 -20.28 2.23
CA LYS A 713 45.45 -19.63 2.09
C LYS A 713 46.60 -20.65 2.06
N SER A 714 46.52 -21.70 2.87
CA SER A 714 47.51 -22.79 2.89
C SER A 714 47.47 -23.60 1.58
N ILE A 715 46.27 -23.97 1.12
CA ILE A 715 46.06 -24.71 -0.14
C ILE A 715 46.54 -23.88 -1.34
N ALA A 716 46.20 -22.59 -1.40
CA ALA A 716 46.70 -21.69 -2.44
C ALA A 716 48.23 -21.60 -2.41
N ALA A 717 48.85 -21.41 -1.24
CA ALA A 717 50.31 -21.39 -1.12
C ALA A 717 50.99 -22.71 -1.51
N ALA A 718 50.30 -23.85 -1.40
CA ALA A 718 50.77 -25.13 -1.91
C ALA A 718 50.60 -25.25 -3.44
N TYR A 719 49.49 -24.75 -4.00
CA TYR A 719 49.19 -24.75 -5.42
C TYR A 719 50.10 -23.81 -6.24
N TRP A 720 50.42 -22.63 -5.69
CA TRP A 720 51.32 -21.65 -6.32
C TRP A 720 52.81 -22.02 -6.22
N LYS A 721 53.20 -23.03 -5.43
CA LYS A 721 54.59 -23.53 -5.44
C LYS A 721 54.84 -24.22 -6.79
N PRO A 722 55.94 -23.88 -7.51
CA PRO A 722 56.30 -24.60 -8.72
C PRO A 722 56.44 -26.10 -8.40
N GLN A 723 55.70 -26.94 -9.12
CA GLN A 723 55.91 -28.38 -9.04
C GLN A 723 57.33 -28.69 -9.51
N SER A 724 58.19 -29.13 -8.58
CA SER A 724 59.49 -29.67 -8.93
C SER A 724 59.29 -30.92 -9.79
N ASN A 725 59.71 -30.86 -11.06
CA ASN A 725 59.54 -31.91 -12.07
C ASN A 725 59.65 -33.35 -11.52
N SER A 726 58.53 -34.04 -11.37
CA SER A 726 58.50 -35.48 -11.05
C SER A 726 57.33 -36.21 -11.71
N MET A 727 57.28 -36.15 -13.04
CA MET A 727 56.48 -37.06 -13.86
C MET A 727 57.30 -37.51 -15.07
N LEU A 728 57.57 -38.82 -15.18
CA LEU A 728 57.56 -39.61 -16.43
C LEU A 728 58.07 -41.05 -16.19
N SER A 729 57.28 -41.90 -15.52
CA SER A 729 57.35 -43.37 -15.71
C SER A 729 56.15 -44.12 -15.10
N SER A 730 54.96 -44.04 -15.72
CA SER A 730 54.03 -45.18 -15.92
C SER A 730 52.63 -44.73 -16.35
N LEU A 731 52.30 -44.95 -17.63
CA LEU A 731 50.92 -45.18 -18.07
C LEU A 731 50.93 -46.34 -19.09
N PRO A 732 49.98 -47.29 -19.05
CA PRO A 732 50.00 -48.46 -19.93
C PRO A 732 49.52 -48.15 -21.35
N SER A 733 50.10 -48.84 -22.33
CA SER A 733 49.76 -48.73 -23.75
C SER A 733 48.37 -49.29 -24.06
N LEU A 734 47.57 -48.57 -24.84
CA LEU A 734 46.41 -49.13 -25.54
C LEU A 734 46.43 -48.64 -26.99
N ALA A 735 46.60 -49.57 -27.92
CA ALA A 735 46.81 -49.29 -29.33
C ALA A 735 45.50 -49.42 -30.13
N ILE A 736 45.26 -48.47 -31.04
CA ILE A 736 44.29 -48.62 -32.12
C ILE A 736 45.03 -48.40 -33.45
N LYS A 737 44.93 -49.38 -34.35
CA LYS A 737 45.47 -49.31 -35.71
C LYS A 737 44.44 -48.67 -36.65
N GLY A 738 44.89 -47.76 -37.50
CA GLY A 738 44.13 -47.23 -38.64
C GLY A 738 45.10 -46.68 -39.69
N THR A 739 45.07 -47.22 -40.91
CA THR A 739 46.06 -46.98 -41.97
C THR A 739 45.49 -46.14 -43.12
N GLY A 740 46.24 -45.18 -43.68
CA GLY A 740 45.97 -44.68 -45.05
C GLY A 740 46.39 -43.24 -45.38
N SER A 741 47.59 -43.10 -45.96
CA SER A 741 48.11 -42.05 -46.88
C SER A 741 47.17 -40.92 -47.41
N GLY A 742 47.60 -39.67 -47.59
CA GLY A 742 48.94 -39.08 -47.36
C GLY A 742 49.22 -37.72 -48.04
N TYR A 743 50.51 -37.37 -48.11
CA TYR A 743 51.19 -36.28 -48.85
C TYR A 743 51.29 -34.83 -48.30
N THR A 744 52.55 -34.51 -47.94
CA THR A 744 53.32 -33.23 -48.11
C THR A 744 53.12 -32.02 -47.19
N THR A 745 54.25 -31.63 -46.57
CA THR A 745 54.58 -30.51 -45.65
C THR A 745 55.32 -29.36 -46.40
N PRO A 746 55.90 -28.28 -45.77
CA PRO A 746 55.92 -27.81 -44.36
C PRO A 746 55.64 -26.28 -44.16
N THR A 747 55.95 -25.78 -42.93
CA THR A 747 56.06 -24.37 -42.44
C THR A 747 54.76 -23.65 -42.04
N GLN A 748 54.68 -22.88 -40.93
CA GLN A 748 55.70 -22.46 -39.94
C GLN A 748 55.08 -22.26 -38.53
N TYR A 749 55.89 -22.36 -37.47
CA TYR A 749 55.50 -22.13 -36.06
C TYR A 749 55.43 -20.63 -35.71
N MET A 750 54.47 -20.22 -34.86
CA MET A 750 54.77 -19.28 -33.75
C MET A 750 53.71 -19.36 -32.62
N GLY A 751 54.17 -19.30 -31.37
CA GLY A 751 53.34 -19.31 -30.16
C GLY A 751 53.16 -17.93 -29.51
N PRO A 752 52.50 -17.83 -28.34
CA PRO A 752 52.10 -16.56 -27.74
C PRO A 752 53.26 -15.80 -27.07
N LEU A 753 53.27 -14.47 -27.23
CA LEU A 753 54.25 -13.57 -26.61
C LEU A 753 53.76 -13.02 -25.26
N LEU A 754 54.46 -13.37 -24.18
CA LEU A 754 54.50 -12.60 -22.94
C LEU A 754 55.38 -11.35 -23.13
N ARG A 755 55.04 -10.24 -22.47
CA ARG A 755 55.94 -9.07 -22.36
C ARG A 755 55.90 -8.47 -20.96
N VAL A 756 57.07 -8.26 -20.36
CA VAL A 756 57.28 -7.79 -18.97
C VAL A 756 58.26 -6.60 -18.99
N GLY A 757 57.95 -5.55 -18.22
CA GLY A 757 58.85 -4.44 -17.83
C GLY A 757 59.28 -3.47 -18.96
N GLY A 758 59.43 -2.15 -18.75
CA GLY A 758 59.18 -1.30 -17.59
C GLY A 758 60.44 -0.54 -17.15
N GLU A 759 60.42 0.80 -17.10
CA GLU A 759 61.34 1.59 -16.26
C GLU A 759 60.93 3.08 -16.07
N ASN A 760 60.69 3.42 -14.80
CA ASN A 760 61.19 4.57 -14.01
C ASN A 760 60.79 6.07 -14.18
N GLN A 761 60.54 6.66 -12.98
CA GLN A 761 60.65 8.07 -12.55
C GLN A 761 59.66 9.08 -13.18
N SER A 762 59.08 10.08 -12.48
CA SER A 762 58.91 10.42 -11.04
C SER A 762 57.94 11.65 -10.99
N ALA A 763 57.30 12.15 -9.93
CA ALA A 763 57.11 11.90 -8.48
C ALA A 763 55.78 12.62 -8.07
N GLY A 764 55.21 12.59 -6.85
CA GLY A 764 55.53 11.93 -5.58
C GLY A 764 54.69 12.54 -4.43
N GLN A 765 54.52 11.78 -3.32
CA GLN A 765 53.89 12.16 -2.03
C GLN A 765 52.36 12.44 -2.06
N ARG A 766 51.47 11.58 -1.51
CA ARG A 766 51.35 10.97 -0.15
C ARG A 766 50.87 11.95 0.91
N TRP A 767 49.75 11.65 1.56
CA TRP A 767 49.61 11.66 3.04
C TRP A 767 48.55 10.63 3.46
N GLU A 768 48.80 9.97 4.60
CA GLU A 768 47.94 8.95 5.20
C GLU A 768 46.85 9.56 6.09
N GLY A 769 45.84 8.76 6.45
CA GLY A 769 44.68 9.23 7.22
C GLY A 769 44.93 9.35 8.73
N LEU A 770 43.86 9.67 9.47
CA LEU A 770 43.81 9.61 10.93
C LEU A 770 42.36 9.47 11.41
N HIS A 771 42.18 8.72 12.49
CA HIS A 771 40.91 8.63 13.23
C HIS A 771 40.51 9.98 13.85
N GLN A 772 39.20 10.24 13.84
CA GLN A 772 38.46 10.57 15.05
C GLN A 772 37.04 9.98 14.97
#